data_AF-A0A7C0VAU6-F1
#
_entry.id   AF-A0A7C0VAU6-F1
#
_cell.length_a   1.000
_cell.length_b   1.000
_cell.length_c   1.000
_cell.angle_alpha   90.00
_cell.angle_beta   90.00
_cell.angle_gamma   90.00
#
_symmetry.space_group_name_H-M   'P 1'
#
loop_
_entity.id
_entity.type
_entity.pdbx_description
1 polymer ?
#
loop_
_entity_poly.entity_id
_entity_poly.type
_entity_poly.pdbx_seq_one_letter_code
_entity_poly.pdbx_strand_id
1 'polypeptide(L)'
;MRKVILFFMLIGLVVIYPNIWYVDTTGNEADSLKAAIDSASASPGIDTVILSIGTFDLGLNGVELKDSLVLLGSKRDSCILTHVDRCMHLLYGSNLHYLLLKNLTVKDVKRFWLDQEGVALIFDSSHVKIESCTIANNEAVQKGGGILMKYGKLEISYSTIKDNKCLIYDNRYRDAMGGGICAIGVDTLRLTRVVIRGNHSSKGGGGIYIEDSYLESWDSGFVGNESDSSSGGLYASRNSRFNLFNTLFQENTGKEGGAIGVAGTSSGYIQGSWIIFNRAENGGAVFTEENGRMDLNWDIVACNTATEKGGAFYCTDTSYLNLSQIFAGDNINLNTLYPSGFAYLTGMDTLHATGSNIYHNSFLQDTELINTTSIVQPMENNFWWFTDSLQIDSIISGPVDFSPFSLTRGGVGELERADSIFLFQDKDMTIPYNLLTAPDTVYIRIYGFRRTQPSCALAICKSSVYPDGIVVMLSERDPYVFEGKVIVQPPSPTQDQRRDDADGVIRCKDPDSLVVYANINPNVITKAYTDSVFFNKKFLSFSRVLPESTGNCTLYLKNVGTNSVIIESISTRIFDAEYLGTLPDILPSGDSIGVRVGYTAPAYAPLRERDTLRAFFYGGGVAAYSYLTATTLRPHQWYVDTSGYEADSISLCVIQADSQPGRDTLFFAPGTYLIDGYRNGNGVPVYGDIVFIPSGERPLITSRNSLAFLVDIFSTLRIKNFDFTQIYVGGSSNRGCINASGNLIVDSCTFENFNATEYGYSYVLHGGGALIIKNSSFTNNIVIDAVINGAGIYIENCIFENNTNTLNGGSGGAIYQGGGTLTILNSLFRNNRADYGAGVFAFNVNGEINGCKFYNNHANIRGGGVYLVGSQISVDVKNSAFYTNYGEESGSGIFTAGGTANISTSTFLNNLSGSHGGSFMANGGNLLVDSCLIIDNGSLDSTNSGVGYVAGDDTLFIQYSNVYYNTYQNDVEYTNSGSITQELFNNFWWTTDLGEILSMLSGSVDFIPISDSSIPGAPGEPIAVDSIRTYLGGINVDSIGKPETLSVTMYGIDRDTSLIEAGVVIVNSSIYPDGIALGLLETGENTGIYSGSLIVYESDGTDTIRTDDIHQIIRVRPEGDTIRLMANTDTTVTYFVTYKAPTTGISNIPSVFNISAPFNISGRLNYQIPVKTHVRIEVLDIMGRKVSIPVDGIKQPGYYSLHLKLHSGIYFARMLTREYSKTTRMVILR
;
A
#
# COMPACT_ATOMS: atom_id res chain seq x y z
N MET A 1 40.18 -69.08 -18.56
CA MET A 1 39.55 -69.11 -17.21
C MET A 1 39.40 -67.68 -16.70
N ARG A 2 38.56 -67.44 -15.68
CA ARG A 2 38.22 -66.11 -15.16
C ARG A 2 39.46 -65.26 -14.86
N LYS A 3 39.49 -64.01 -15.36
CA LYS A 3 40.31 -62.91 -14.84
C LYS A 3 39.38 -61.79 -14.40
N VAL A 4 39.76 -61.12 -13.32
CA VAL A 4 39.09 -59.95 -12.74
C VAL A 4 40.07 -58.78 -12.80
N ILE A 5 39.58 -57.56 -13.05
CA ILE A 5 40.02 -56.26 -12.49
C ILE A 5 39.19 -55.15 -13.17
N LEU A 6 38.97 -54.04 -12.47
CA LEU A 6 38.15 -52.90 -12.91
C LEU A 6 38.69 -52.22 -14.19
N PHE A 7 37.80 -51.56 -14.92
CA PHE A 7 38.14 -50.54 -15.90
C PHE A 7 37.24 -49.31 -15.72
N PHE A 8 37.80 -48.11 -15.85
CA PHE A 8 37.05 -46.86 -15.90
C PHE A 8 36.37 -46.68 -17.25
N MET A 9 35.27 -45.92 -17.30
CA MET A 9 34.73 -45.37 -18.55
C MET A 9 34.34 -43.90 -18.34
N LEU A 10 34.59 -43.07 -19.35
CA LEU A 10 34.40 -41.62 -19.27
C LEU A 10 32.91 -41.25 -19.39
N ILE A 11 32.51 -40.26 -18.60
CA ILE A 11 31.45 -39.30 -18.96
C ILE A 11 32.06 -37.91 -18.74
N GLY A 12 31.98 -37.04 -19.75
CA GLY A 12 32.53 -35.68 -19.66
C GLY A 12 31.58 -34.73 -18.96
N LEU A 13 32.10 -33.79 -18.15
CA LEU A 13 31.31 -32.65 -17.70
C LEU A 13 31.08 -31.72 -18.89
N VAL A 14 29.83 -31.61 -19.32
CA VAL A 14 29.35 -30.46 -20.10
C VAL A 14 29.21 -29.30 -19.13
N VAL A 15 29.84 -28.17 -19.41
CA VAL A 15 29.56 -26.91 -18.70
C VAL A 15 28.33 -26.28 -19.35
N ILE A 16 27.38 -25.90 -18.50
CA ILE A 16 26.03 -25.49 -18.84
C ILE A 16 25.93 -23.99 -18.56
N TYR A 17 25.59 -23.19 -19.58
CA TYR A 17 25.47 -21.73 -19.47
C TYR A 17 24.02 -21.32 -19.76
N PRO A 18 23.34 -20.60 -18.86
CA PRO A 18 22.02 -20.05 -19.14
C PRO A 18 22.14 -18.90 -20.15
N ASN A 19 21.25 -18.91 -21.13
CA ASN A 19 21.11 -17.95 -22.21
C ASN A 19 19.94 -16.98 -21.93
N ILE A 20 19.88 -15.88 -22.69
CA ILE A 20 18.83 -14.86 -22.58
C ILE A 20 18.25 -14.55 -23.96
N TRP A 21 16.93 -14.59 -24.07
CA TRP A 21 16.17 -14.16 -25.25
C TRP A 21 15.37 -12.91 -24.93
N TYR A 22 15.33 -12.00 -25.90
CA TYR A 22 14.46 -10.83 -25.89
C TYR A 22 13.37 -11.06 -26.95
N VAL A 23 12.12 -10.82 -26.57
CA VAL A 23 10.97 -10.98 -27.44
C VAL A 23 10.17 -9.68 -27.43
N ASP A 24 10.01 -9.11 -28.62
CA ASP A 24 9.12 -7.98 -28.87
C ASP A 24 7.98 -8.36 -29.82
N THR A 25 7.12 -7.38 -30.14
CA THR A 25 5.97 -7.55 -31.02
C THR A 25 6.29 -7.26 -32.50
N THR A 26 7.54 -7.40 -32.96
CA THR A 26 7.95 -7.09 -34.35
C THR A 26 7.95 -8.32 -35.26
N GLY A 27 6.80 -9.00 -35.38
CA GLY A 27 6.61 -10.15 -36.25
C GLY A 27 5.24 -10.81 -36.04
N ASN A 28 5.12 -12.10 -36.38
CA ASN A 28 4.04 -12.92 -35.86
C ASN A 28 4.29 -13.16 -34.37
N GLU A 29 3.51 -12.56 -33.48
CA GLU A 29 3.82 -12.48 -32.04
C GLU A 29 3.77 -13.86 -31.34
N ALA A 30 3.01 -14.80 -31.87
CA ALA A 30 2.98 -16.20 -31.42
C ALA A 30 4.31 -16.93 -31.72
N ASP A 31 4.82 -16.76 -32.95
CA ASP A 31 5.96 -17.53 -33.45
C ASP A 31 7.27 -17.07 -32.80
N SER A 32 7.44 -15.77 -32.53
CA SER A 32 8.66 -15.22 -31.91
C SER A 32 8.83 -15.67 -30.47
N LEU A 33 7.77 -15.57 -29.65
CA LEU A 33 7.79 -16.02 -28.26
C LEU A 33 7.95 -17.54 -28.15
N LYS A 34 7.24 -18.30 -29.00
CA LYS A 34 7.38 -19.75 -29.04
C LYS A 34 8.78 -20.19 -29.47
N ALA A 35 9.36 -19.57 -30.50
CA ALA A 35 10.73 -19.87 -30.93
C ALA A 35 11.79 -19.50 -29.87
N ALA A 36 11.59 -18.42 -29.10
CA ALA A 36 12.46 -18.07 -27.98
C ALA A 36 12.40 -19.11 -26.85
N ILE A 37 11.20 -19.56 -26.48
CA ILE A 37 10.99 -20.58 -25.44
C ILE A 37 11.45 -21.98 -25.92
N ASP A 38 11.29 -22.32 -27.21
CA ASP A 38 11.85 -23.53 -27.81
C ASP A 38 13.40 -23.49 -27.85
N SER A 39 14.00 -22.31 -28.03
CA SER A 39 15.46 -22.13 -28.03
C SER A 39 16.05 -22.18 -26.62
N ALA A 40 15.34 -21.64 -25.63
CA ALA A 40 15.61 -21.86 -24.20
C ALA A 40 15.52 -23.35 -23.89
N SER A 41 14.38 -23.98 -24.19
CA SER A 41 14.14 -25.42 -24.01
C SER A 41 15.11 -26.37 -24.75
N ALA A 42 15.89 -25.87 -25.71
CA ALA A 42 16.95 -26.62 -26.41
C ALA A 42 18.36 -26.31 -25.89
N SER A 43 18.49 -25.29 -25.05
CA SER A 43 19.69 -24.97 -24.29
C SER A 43 19.64 -25.71 -22.95
N PRO A 44 20.73 -26.34 -22.49
CA PRO A 44 20.80 -26.78 -21.11
C PRO A 44 20.92 -25.55 -20.20
N GLY A 45 20.04 -25.36 -19.20
CA GLY A 45 20.16 -24.22 -18.29
C GLY A 45 18.97 -23.95 -17.36
N ILE A 46 19.02 -22.77 -16.72
CA ILE A 46 17.82 -22.05 -16.27
C ILE A 46 17.82 -20.75 -17.07
N ASP A 47 17.13 -20.78 -18.19
CA ASP A 47 17.19 -19.74 -19.21
C ASP A 47 16.28 -18.55 -18.91
N THR A 48 16.46 -17.43 -19.59
CA THR A 48 15.63 -16.22 -19.38
C THR A 48 15.01 -15.74 -20.70
N VAL A 49 13.70 -15.46 -20.68
CA VAL A 49 12.97 -14.81 -21.78
C VAL A 49 12.39 -13.49 -21.24
N ILE A 50 12.69 -12.38 -21.91
CA ILE A 50 12.26 -11.04 -21.53
C ILE A 50 11.28 -10.51 -22.57
N LEU A 51 10.10 -10.08 -22.11
CA LEU A 51 9.01 -9.58 -22.95
C LEU A 51 8.98 -8.05 -22.96
N SER A 52 8.90 -7.46 -24.16
CA SER A 52 8.53 -6.05 -24.32
C SER A 52 7.11 -5.80 -23.80
N ILE A 53 6.76 -4.51 -23.66
CA ILE A 53 5.35 -4.10 -23.64
C ILE A 53 4.71 -4.60 -24.95
N GLY A 54 3.53 -5.21 -24.85
CA GLY A 54 2.91 -5.93 -25.95
C GLY A 54 1.79 -6.88 -25.50
N THR A 55 0.99 -7.33 -26.47
CA THR A 55 0.08 -8.46 -26.31
C THR A 55 0.60 -9.60 -27.17
N PHE A 56 0.84 -10.75 -26.55
CA PHE A 56 1.35 -11.95 -27.18
C PHE A 56 0.22 -12.98 -27.21
N ASP A 57 -0.41 -13.14 -28.38
CA ASP A 57 -1.35 -14.23 -28.61
C ASP A 57 -0.55 -15.52 -28.82
N LEU A 58 -0.76 -16.55 -28.00
CA LEU A 58 0.01 -17.81 -28.07
C LEU A 58 -0.64 -18.88 -28.96
N GLY A 59 -1.79 -18.56 -29.57
CA GLY A 59 -2.55 -19.44 -30.42
C GLY A 59 -3.22 -20.62 -29.71
N LEU A 60 -3.91 -21.44 -30.51
CA LEU A 60 -4.74 -22.57 -30.09
C LEU A 60 -4.04 -23.56 -29.12
N ASN A 61 -2.73 -23.77 -29.33
CA ASN A 61 -1.93 -24.82 -28.69
C ASN A 61 -0.94 -24.28 -27.63
N GLY A 62 -0.92 -22.97 -27.34
CA GLY A 62 -0.02 -22.39 -26.34
C GLY A 62 1.46 -22.65 -26.55
N VAL A 63 2.21 -22.64 -25.44
CA VAL A 63 3.64 -22.99 -25.39
C VAL A 63 3.91 -24.02 -24.29
N GLU A 64 4.59 -25.10 -24.66
CA GLU A 64 5.09 -26.13 -23.75
C GLU A 64 6.55 -25.83 -23.37
N LEU A 65 6.81 -25.65 -22.08
CA LEU A 65 8.12 -25.46 -21.46
C LEU A 65 8.80 -26.82 -21.26
N LYS A 66 10.04 -26.99 -21.73
CA LYS A 66 10.76 -28.29 -21.70
C LYS A 66 12.04 -28.27 -20.87
N ASP A 67 12.54 -27.09 -20.53
CA ASP A 67 13.51 -26.87 -19.43
C ASP A 67 13.13 -25.57 -18.67
N SER A 68 13.90 -25.29 -17.64
CA SER A 68 13.68 -24.31 -16.58
C SER A 68 13.84 -22.88 -17.08
N LEU A 69 12.92 -21.99 -16.73
CA LEU A 69 12.74 -20.70 -17.41
C LEU A 69 12.46 -19.53 -16.44
N VAL A 70 12.96 -18.35 -16.79
CA VAL A 70 12.61 -17.08 -16.15
C VAL A 70 11.93 -16.19 -17.20
N LEU A 71 10.62 -16.00 -17.09
CA LEU A 71 9.80 -15.20 -17.99
C LEU A 71 9.47 -13.85 -17.34
N LEU A 72 10.09 -12.78 -17.84
CA LEU A 72 9.99 -11.43 -17.28
C LEU A 72 9.21 -10.51 -18.22
N GLY A 73 8.06 -10.02 -17.76
CA GLY A 73 7.43 -8.85 -18.38
C GLY A 73 8.15 -7.57 -17.97
N SER A 74 8.28 -6.63 -18.91
CA SER A 74 8.80 -5.29 -18.62
C SER A 74 7.79 -4.42 -17.84
N LYS A 75 6.48 -4.70 -17.89
CA LYS A 75 5.44 -4.03 -17.08
C LYS A 75 4.17 -4.87 -16.90
N ARG A 76 3.75 -5.07 -15.64
CA ARG A 76 2.63 -5.95 -15.21
C ARG A 76 1.40 -5.93 -16.13
N ASP A 77 0.74 -4.80 -16.24
CA ASP A 77 -0.54 -4.65 -16.95
C ASP A 77 -0.34 -4.20 -18.41
N SER A 78 0.87 -4.40 -18.96
CA SER A 78 1.24 -4.01 -20.33
C SER A 78 2.06 -5.07 -21.08
N CYS A 79 2.47 -6.15 -20.41
CA CYS A 79 2.95 -7.39 -20.99
C CYS A 79 1.86 -8.45 -20.83
N ILE A 80 1.08 -8.72 -21.88
CA ILE A 80 -0.13 -9.53 -21.83
C ILE A 80 0.08 -10.84 -22.60
N LEU A 81 -0.09 -11.98 -21.93
CA LEU A 81 -0.22 -13.30 -22.56
C LEU A 81 -1.72 -13.63 -22.69
N THR A 82 -2.16 -14.02 -23.89
CA THR A 82 -3.59 -14.29 -24.15
C THR A 82 -3.79 -15.30 -25.30
N HIS A 83 -5.02 -15.81 -25.44
CA HIS A 83 -5.58 -16.32 -26.68
C HIS A 83 -7.10 -16.19 -26.59
N VAL A 84 -7.72 -15.53 -27.58
CA VAL A 84 -9.13 -15.09 -27.49
C VAL A 84 -10.15 -16.17 -27.90
N ASP A 85 -9.72 -17.16 -28.69
CA ASP A 85 -10.50 -18.38 -28.97
C ASP A 85 -10.05 -19.53 -28.02
N ARG A 86 -10.63 -20.69 -28.22
CA ARG A 86 -10.46 -21.94 -27.48
C ARG A 86 -9.00 -22.41 -27.44
N CYS A 87 -8.37 -22.35 -26.27
CA CYS A 87 -6.97 -22.68 -26.05
C CYS A 87 -6.79 -23.91 -25.13
N MET A 88 -5.82 -24.79 -25.42
CA MET A 88 -5.43 -25.85 -24.46
C MET A 88 -4.79 -25.27 -23.19
N HIS A 89 -3.83 -24.37 -23.37
CA HIS A 89 -3.13 -23.66 -22.31
C HIS A 89 -2.39 -22.47 -22.92
N LEU A 90 -2.04 -21.47 -22.12
CA LEU A 90 -1.05 -20.47 -22.56
C LEU A 90 0.35 -20.98 -22.28
N LEU A 91 0.61 -21.40 -21.04
CA LEU A 91 1.85 -22.02 -20.62
C LEU A 91 1.57 -23.39 -20.00
N TYR A 92 2.18 -24.43 -20.56
CA TYR A 92 2.28 -25.77 -19.95
C TYR A 92 3.73 -26.04 -19.58
N GLY A 93 4.00 -26.58 -18.39
CA GLY A 93 5.35 -27.01 -18.00
C GLY A 93 5.32 -28.32 -17.22
N SER A 94 6.31 -29.19 -17.44
CA SER A 94 6.43 -30.46 -16.72
C SER A 94 7.87 -30.74 -16.33
N ASN A 95 8.08 -31.19 -15.09
CA ASN A 95 9.40 -31.54 -14.53
C ASN A 95 10.42 -30.38 -14.50
N LEU A 96 9.97 -29.13 -14.41
CA LEU A 96 10.84 -27.94 -14.43
C LEU A 96 11.55 -27.73 -13.08
N HIS A 97 12.88 -27.67 -13.08
CA HIS A 97 13.65 -27.37 -11.86
C HIS A 97 13.39 -25.96 -11.32
N TYR A 98 13.05 -25.01 -12.19
CA TYR A 98 12.64 -23.66 -11.82
C TYR A 98 11.81 -22.98 -12.92
N LEU A 99 10.75 -22.28 -12.53
CA LEU A 99 9.99 -21.34 -13.35
C LEU A 99 9.75 -20.05 -12.56
N LEU A 100 10.07 -18.89 -13.11
CA LEU A 100 9.65 -17.59 -12.57
C LEU A 100 8.82 -16.83 -13.61
N LEU A 101 7.58 -16.50 -13.27
CA LEU A 101 6.73 -15.54 -13.99
C LEU A 101 6.71 -14.23 -13.20
N LYS A 102 7.13 -13.11 -13.80
CA LYS A 102 7.13 -11.81 -13.11
C LYS A 102 6.66 -10.66 -13.99
N ASN A 103 5.96 -9.70 -13.39
CA ASN A 103 5.55 -8.43 -14.02
C ASN A 103 4.78 -8.62 -15.34
N LEU A 104 3.84 -9.57 -15.41
CA LEU A 104 3.01 -9.81 -16.59
C LEU A 104 1.55 -10.13 -16.26
N THR A 105 0.69 -10.11 -17.28
CA THR A 105 -0.74 -10.42 -17.19
C THR A 105 -1.08 -11.64 -18.05
N VAL A 106 -1.90 -12.55 -17.54
CA VAL A 106 -2.36 -13.77 -18.23
C VAL A 106 -3.89 -13.77 -18.23
N LYS A 107 -4.52 -13.55 -19.39
CA LYS A 107 -5.98 -13.29 -19.43
C LYS A 107 -6.74 -13.75 -20.67
N ASP A 108 -8.06 -13.77 -20.49
CA ASP A 108 -9.12 -13.97 -21.49
C ASP A 108 -9.15 -15.35 -22.16
N VAL A 109 -8.40 -16.34 -21.63
CA VAL A 109 -8.34 -17.70 -22.17
C VAL A 109 -9.69 -18.38 -22.11
N LYS A 110 -10.15 -18.92 -23.25
CA LYS A 110 -11.37 -19.72 -23.33
C LYS A 110 -11.08 -21.20 -23.47
N ARG A 111 -11.92 -22.00 -22.81
CA ARG A 111 -11.93 -23.48 -22.79
C ARG A 111 -11.67 -24.11 -24.16
N PHE A 112 -10.81 -25.12 -24.26
CA PHE A 112 -10.46 -25.73 -25.55
C PHE A 112 -11.63 -26.47 -26.22
N TRP A 113 -12.13 -27.52 -25.56
CA TRP A 113 -13.31 -28.30 -25.94
C TRP A 113 -14.01 -28.77 -24.66
N LEU A 114 -15.20 -29.37 -24.80
CA LEU A 114 -15.94 -29.97 -23.68
C LEU A 114 -15.17 -31.09 -22.97
N ASP A 115 -14.16 -31.68 -23.62
CA ASP A 115 -13.60 -32.98 -23.26
C ASP A 115 -12.19 -32.93 -22.64
N GLN A 116 -11.56 -31.75 -22.45
CA GLN A 116 -10.15 -31.63 -22.04
C GLN A 116 -9.87 -30.52 -21.00
N GLU A 117 -8.73 -30.64 -20.29
CA GLU A 117 -8.21 -29.68 -19.29
C GLU A 117 -7.73 -28.35 -19.93
N GLY A 118 -8.59 -27.61 -20.61
CA GLY A 118 -8.26 -26.28 -21.14
C GLY A 118 -8.09 -25.25 -20.01
N VAL A 119 -6.86 -24.79 -19.72
CA VAL A 119 -6.52 -23.98 -18.53
C VAL A 119 -5.39 -23.01 -18.85
N ALA A 120 -5.47 -21.74 -18.41
CA ALA A 120 -4.47 -20.72 -18.78
C ALA A 120 -3.02 -21.09 -18.40
N LEU A 121 -2.77 -21.54 -17.17
CA LEU A 121 -1.45 -21.95 -16.68
C LEU A 121 -1.50 -23.37 -16.11
N ILE A 122 -0.72 -24.30 -16.68
CA ILE A 122 -0.64 -25.71 -16.24
C ILE A 122 0.80 -26.06 -15.90
N PHE A 123 1.06 -26.54 -14.69
CA PHE A 123 2.39 -26.98 -14.27
C PHE A 123 2.36 -28.34 -13.57
N ASP A 124 3.30 -29.21 -13.93
CA ASP A 124 3.47 -30.57 -13.38
C ASP A 124 4.89 -30.76 -12.82
N SER A 125 5.04 -31.31 -11.62
CA SER A 125 6.31 -31.74 -11.02
C SER A 125 7.40 -30.65 -11.04
N SER A 126 7.00 -29.41 -10.79
CA SER A 126 7.80 -28.20 -11.09
C SER A 126 7.95 -27.27 -9.88
N HIS A 127 8.99 -26.44 -9.85
CA HIS A 127 9.10 -25.33 -8.90
C HIS A 127 8.79 -24.00 -9.58
N VAL A 128 7.61 -23.43 -9.30
CA VAL A 128 7.07 -22.24 -9.95
C VAL A 128 6.98 -21.08 -8.96
N LYS A 129 7.34 -19.87 -9.39
CA LYS A 129 7.11 -18.61 -8.68
C LYS A 129 6.40 -17.61 -9.56
N ILE A 130 5.43 -16.88 -9.00
CA ILE A 130 4.62 -15.85 -9.64
C ILE A 130 4.71 -14.57 -8.80
N GLU A 131 5.20 -13.48 -9.38
CA GLU A 131 5.49 -12.23 -8.64
C GLU A 131 4.97 -11.00 -9.39
N SER A 132 4.12 -10.20 -8.73
CA SER A 132 3.53 -8.99 -9.30
C SER A 132 2.81 -9.22 -10.64
N CYS A 133 1.97 -10.25 -10.72
CA CYS A 133 1.23 -10.64 -11.92
C CYS A 133 -0.30 -10.55 -11.75
N THR A 134 -1.01 -10.44 -12.87
CA THR A 134 -2.49 -10.48 -12.93
C THR A 134 -2.95 -11.72 -13.70
N ILE A 135 -3.80 -12.57 -13.13
CA ILE A 135 -4.36 -13.77 -13.77
C ILE A 135 -5.89 -13.63 -13.76
N ALA A 136 -6.51 -13.37 -14.92
CA ALA A 136 -7.88 -12.87 -14.97
C ALA A 136 -8.75 -13.39 -16.14
N ASN A 137 -10.05 -13.57 -15.89
CA ASN A 137 -11.08 -13.88 -16.91
C ASN A 137 -10.81 -15.16 -17.74
N ASN A 138 -10.06 -16.11 -17.16
CA ASN A 138 -9.75 -17.39 -17.79
C ASN A 138 -10.83 -18.45 -17.46
N GLU A 139 -11.12 -19.35 -18.39
CA GLU A 139 -12.28 -20.26 -18.33
C GLU A 139 -11.91 -21.71 -18.68
N ALA A 140 -12.02 -22.60 -17.69
CA ALA A 140 -11.71 -24.03 -17.77
C ALA A 140 -12.93 -24.94 -17.60
N VAL A 141 -12.78 -26.21 -17.99
CA VAL A 141 -13.84 -27.24 -17.90
C VAL A 141 -13.56 -28.30 -16.81
N GLN A 142 -12.28 -28.48 -16.44
CA GLN A 142 -11.87 -29.59 -15.56
C GLN A 142 -11.18 -29.13 -14.27
N LYS A 143 -9.99 -28.51 -14.27
CA LYS A 143 -9.29 -28.15 -13.03
C LYS A 143 -8.51 -26.85 -13.17
N GLY A 144 -8.70 -25.88 -12.27
CA GLY A 144 -8.00 -24.60 -12.31
C GLY A 144 -8.56 -23.66 -13.38
N GLY A 145 -9.40 -22.69 -13.02
CA GLY A 145 -9.85 -21.67 -13.98
C GLY A 145 -8.71 -20.74 -14.41
N GLY A 146 -7.87 -20.33 -13.45
CA GLY A 146 -6.64 -19.56 -13.71
C GLY A 146 -5.37 -20.43 -13.73
N ILE A 147 -5.15 -21.23 -12.67
CA ILE A 147 -3.91 -22.01 -12.47
C ILE A 147 -4.24 -23.47 -12.11
N LEU A 148 -3.55 -24.41 -12.75
CA LEU A 148 -3.50 -25.82 -12.40
C LEU A 148 -2.06 -26.24 -12.06
N MET A 149 -1.83 -26.70 -10.83
CA MET A 149 -0.53 -27.16 -10.32
C MET A 149 -0.63 -28.62 -9.88
N LYS A 150 0.23 -29.50 -10.39
CA LYS A 150 0.29 -30.94 -10.09
C LYS A 150 1.70 -31.30 -9.63
N TYR A 151 1.94 -31.54 -8.34
CA TYR A 151 3.27 -31.83 -7.75
C TYR A 151 4.31 -30.70 -7.82
N GLY A 152 5.27 -30.72 -6.90
CA GLY A 152 6.29 -29.68 -6.77
C GLY A 152 5.81 -28.48 -5.94
N LYS A 153 6.23 -27.27 -6.29
CA LYS A 153 6.11 -26.08 -5.42
C LYS A 153 5.61 -24.86 -6.20
N LEU A 154 4.70 -24.06 -5.61
CA LEU A 154 4.15 -22.84 -6.19
C LEU A 154 4.20 -21.68 -5.19
N GLU A 155 4.94 -20.61 -5.48
CA GLU A 155 4.98 -19.39 -4.67
C GLU A 155 4.32 -18.22 -5.41
N ILE A 156 3.37 -17.51 -4.79
CA ILE A 156 2.65 -16.38 -5.37
C ILE A 156 2.74 -15.17 -4.43
N SER A 157 3.15 -14.02 -4.97
CA SER A 157 3.28 -12.78 -4.19
C SER A 157 2.86 -11.53 -4.95
N TYR A 158 2.29 -10.55 -4.24
CA TYR A 158 1.85 -9.24 -4.77
C TYR A 158 0.94 -9.32 -6.01
N SER A 159 0.22 -10.43 -6.18
CA SER A 159 -0.47 -10.82 -7.41
C SER A 159 -1.98 -10.90 -7.22
N THR A 160 -2.73 -10.87 -8.33
CA THR A 160 -4.20 -10.84 -8.31
C THR A 160 -4.76 -11.95 -9.19
N ILE A 161 -5.61 -12.81 -8.62
CA ILE A 161 -6.25 -13.94 -9.30
C ILE A 161 -7.76 -13.70 -9.24
N LYS A 162 -8.34 -13.24 -10.35
CA LYS A 162 -9.70 -12.70 -10.35
C LYS A 162 -10.55 -13.18 -11.52
N ASP A 163 -11.86 -13.29 -11.28
CA ASP A 163 -12.86 -13.45 -12.33
C ASP A 163 -12.67 -14.75 -13.18
N ASN A 164 -11.88 -15.72 -12.71
CA ASN A 164 -11.58 -16.99 -13.41
C ASN A 164 -12.61 -18.08 -13.06
N LYS A 165 -12.87 -19.02 -13.98
CA LYS A 165 -13.99 -19.97 -13.85
C LYS A 165 -13.59 -21.40 -14.23
N CYS A 166 -14.09 -22.38 -13.48
CA CYS A 166 -13.95 -23.81 -13.77
C CYS A 166 -15.34 -24.47 -13.73
N LEU A 167 -15.94 -24.75 -14.90
CA LEU A 167 -17.39 -25.01 -15.01
C LEU A 167 -17.72 -26.35 -15.69
N ILE A 168 -18.73 -27.07 -15.16
CA ILE A 168 -19.23 -28.31 -15.76
C ILE A 168 -20.18 -27.97 -16.92
N TYR A 169 -19.83 -28.44 -18.13
CA TYR A 169 -20.67 -28.31 -19.33
C TYR A 169 -21.21 -29.65 -19.86
N ASP A 170 -20.75 -30.78 -19.33
CA ASP A 170 -21.19 -32.12 -19.69
C ASP A 170 -21.07 -33.05 -18.46
N ASN A 171 -22.13 -33.81 -18.18
CA ASN A 171 -22.24 -34.75 -17.06
C ASN A 171 -21.21 -35.92 -17.11
N ARG A 172 -20.43 -36.04 -18.19
CA ARG A 172 -19.26 -36.93 -18.27
C ARG A 172 -18.12 -36.49 -17.33
N TYR A 173 -18.00 -35.21 -17.00
CA TYR A 173 -16.88 -34.66 -16.21
C TYR A 173 -17.31 -34.35 -14.77
N ARG A 174 -16.45 -34.69 -13.81
CA ARG A 174 -16.80 -34.73 -12.37
C ARG A 174 -15.96 -33.82 -11.48
N ASP A 175 -14.95 -33.17 -12.05
CA ASP A 175 -13.73 -32.77 -11.35
C ASP A 175 -13.52 -31.25 -11.29
N ALA A 176 -14.54 -30.42 -11.59
CA ALA A 176 -14.51 -28.96 -11.80
C ALA A 176 -14.06 -28.10 -10.59
N MET A 177 -12.81 -28.29 -10.18
CA MET A 177 -12.22 -27.80 -8.94
C MET A 177 -11.28 -26.61 -9.17
N GLY A 178 -11.24 -25.67 -8.23
CA GLY A 178 -10.30 -24.54 -8.24
C GLY A 178 -10.66 -23.48 -9.28
N GLY A 179 -11.56 -22.56 -8.96
CA GLY A 179 -11.92 -21.47 -9.87
C GLY A 179 -10.74 -20.53 -10.14
N GLY A 180 -10.04 -20.10 -9.08
CA GLY A 180 -8.76 -19.40 -9.20
C GLY A 180 -7.58 -20.35 -9.37
N ILE A 181 -7.32 -21.18 -8.36
CA ILE A 181 -6.20 -22.14 -8.31
C ILE A 181 -6.71 -23.55 -8.01
N CYS A 182 -6.17 -24.55 -8.71
CA CYS A 182 -6.26 -25.96 -8.35
C CYS A 182 -4.86 -26.54 -8.12
N ALA A 183 -4.58 -27.06 -6.92
CA ALA A 183 -3.28 -27.63 -6.55
C ALA A 183 -3.43 -29.09 -6.09
N ILE A 184 -2.64 -30.00 -6.66
CA ILE A 184 -2.72 -31.45 -6.43
C ILE A 184 -1.32 -32.01 -6.15
N GLY A 185 -1.09 -32.65 -5.01
CA GLY A 185 0.20 -33.22 -4.63
C GLY A 185 1.35 -32.22 -4.41
N VAL A 186 1.04 -30.94 -4.16
CA VAL A 186 2.00 -29.82 -4.13
C VAL A 186 2.68 -29.69 -2.76
N ASP A 187 4.01 -29.81 -2.73
CA ASP A 187 4.88 -29.75 -1.56
C ASP A 187 4.71 -28.46 -0.74
N THR A 188 4.50 -27.33 -1.42
CA THR A 188 4.16 -26.03 -0.82
C THR A 188 3.53 -25.10 -1.86
N LEU A 189 2.30 -24.66 -1.60
CA LEU A 189 1.66 -23.49 -2.19
C LEU A 189 1.79 -22.33 -1.19
N ARG A 190 2.52 -21.27 -1.54
CA ARG A 190 2.73 -20.10 -0.66
C ARG A 190 2.09 -18.84 -1.24
N LEU A 191 1.34 -18.12 -0.43
CA LEU A 191 0.69 -16.85 -0.76
C LEU A 191 1.22 -15.73 0.15
N THR A 192 1.52 -14.56 -0.41
CA THR A 192 1.85 -13.37 0.37
C THR A 192 1.33 -12.12 -0.33
N ARG A 193 0.37 -11.43 0.30
CA ARG A 193 -0.30 -10.25 -0.25
C ARG A 193 -0.93 -10.55 -1.62
N VAL A 194 -1.75 -11.59 -1.63
CA VAL A 194 -2.48 -12.09 -2.81
C VAL A 194 -3.98 -11.83 -2.63
N VAL A 195 -4.64 -11.38 -3.70
CA VAL A 195 -6.10 -11.17 -3.73
C VAL A 195 -6.73 -12.18 -4.69
N ILE A 196 -7.65 -12.98 -4.16
CA ILE A 196 -8.37 -14.04 -4.86
C ILE A 196 -9.87 -13.72 -4.79
N ARG A 197 -10.44 -13.23 -5.90
CA ARG A 197 -11.80 -12.66 -5.90
C ARG A 197 -12.65 -13.02 -7.11
N GLY A 198 -13.96 -13.19 -6.94
CA GLY A 198 -14.90 -13.38 -8.05
C GLY A 198 -14.68 -14.65 -8.88
N ASN A 199 -13.95 -15.64 -8.35
CA ASN A 199 -13.64 -16.87 -9.07
C ASN A 199 -14.72 -17.95 -8.81
N HIS A 200 -15.03 -18.77 -9.83
CA HIS A 200 -16.16 -19.74 -9.81
C HIS A 200 -15.68 -21.17 -10.01
N SER A 201 -16.16 -22.12 -9.21
CA SER A 201 -15.96 -23.57 -9.41
C SER A 201 -17.28 -24.35 -9.45
N SER A 202 -17.47 -25.25 -10.41
CA SER A 202 -18.65 -26.13 -10.43
C SER A 202 -18.53 -27.36 -9.52
N LYS A 203 -17.44 -27.48 -8.75
CA LYS A 203 -17.31 -28.48 -7.70
C LYS A 203 -16.86 -27.97 -6.35
N GLY A 204 -15.68 -27.37 -6.25
CA GLY A 204 -15.08 -27.04 -4.96
C GLY A 204 -13.88 -26.10 -5.10
N GLY A 205 -13.73 -25.21 -4.13
CA GLY A 205 -12.65 -24.22 -4.12
C GLY A 205 -12.86 -23.15 -5.19
N GLY A 206 -13.89 -22.31 -5.06
CA GLY A 206 -14.10 -21.17 -5.96
C GLY A 206 -12.85 -20.31 -6.07
N GLY A 207 -12.26 -19.93 -4.94
CA GLY A 207 -10.92 -19.32 -4.88
C GLY A 207 -9.81 -20.34 -5.11
N ILE A 208 -9.63 -21.27 -4.16
CA ILE A 208 -8.58 -22.31 -4.20
C ILE A 208 -9.15 -23.70 -3.88
N TYR A 209 -8.74 -24.69 -4.66
CA TYR A 209 -8.82 -26.11 -4.32
C TYR A 209 -7.42 -26.69 -4.04
N ILE A 210 -7.27 -27.47 -2.96
CA ILE A 210 -6.06 -28.25 -2.67
C ILE A 210 -6.36 -29.74 -2.43
N GLU A 211 -5.54 -30.62 -2.99
CA GLU A 211 -5.60 -32.09 -2.90
C GLU A 211 -4.18 -32.61 -2.60
N ASP A 212 -3.99 -33.41 -1.55
CA ASP A 212 -2.66 -33.90 -1.10
C ASP A 212 -1.53 -32.85 -1.06
N SER A 213 -1.85 -31.58 -0.71
CA SER A 213 -0.94 -30.43 -0.82
C SER A 213 -0.80 -29.62 0.48
N TYR A 214 0.30 -28.88 0.66
CA TYR A 214 0.46 -27.90 1.75
C TYR A 214 0.23 -26.46 1.24
N LEU A 215 -0.59 -25.67 1.92
CA LEU A 215 -0.85 -24.24 1.66
C LEU A 215 -0.39 -23.36 2.84
N GLU A 216 0.21 -22.21 2.55
CA GLU A 216 0.70 -21.24 3.53
C GLU A 216 0.37 -19.81 3.08
N SER A 217 -0.25 -18.99 3.93
CA SER A 217 -0.78 -17.67 3.53
C SER A 217 -0.58 -16.59 4.59
N TRP A 218 -0.19 -15.39 4.14
CA TRP A 218 -0.14 -14.15 4.94
C TRP A 218 -0.74 -12.96 4.19
N ASP A 219 -1.39 -12.06 4.94
CA ASP A 219 -1.90 -10.76 4.47
C ASP A 219 -2.74 -10.84 3.18
N SER A 220 -3.59 -11.86 3.05
CA SER A 220 -4.25 -12.23 1.78
C SER A 220 -5.77 -12.34 1.92
N GLY A 221 -6.50 -12.20 0.80
CA GLY A 221 -7.97 -12.09 0.80
C GLY A 221 -8.68 -12.99 -0.20
N PHE A 222 -9.73 -13.66 0.29
CA PHE A 222 -10.65 -14.53 -0.43
C PHE A 222 -12.04 -13.87 -0.41
N VAL A 223 -12.41 -13.16 -1.48
CA VAL A 223 -13.59 -12.28 -1.49
C VAL A 223 -14.54 -12.64 -2.63
N GLY A 224 -15.79 -13.00 -2.31
CA GLY A 224 -16.84 -13.22 -3.31
C GLY A 224 -16.53 -14.34 -4.30
N ASN A 225 -15.94 -15.46 -3.85
CA ASN A 225 -15.71 -16.64 -4.68
C ASN A 225 -16.85 -17.67 -4.51
N GLU A 226 -17.18 -18.40 -5.58
CA GLU A 226 -18.39 -19.21 -5.68
C GLU A 226 -18.10 -20.70 -5.96
N SER A 227 -18.86 -21.61 -5.35
CA SER A 227 -18.78 -23.04 -5.61
C SER A 227 -20.14 -23.77 -5.63
N ASP A 228 -20.43 -24.46 -6.73
CA ASP A 228 -21.72 -25.12 -6.97
C ASP A 228 -21.93 -26.39 -6.10
N SER A 229 -20.89 -26.98 -5.48
CA SER A 229 -21.06 -28.23 -4.70
C SER A 229 -20.19 -28.44 -3.45
N SER A 230 -19.25 -27.54 -3.15
CA SER A 230 -18.42 -27.58 -1.95
C SER A 230 -18.08 -26.13 -1.58
N SER A 231 -16.85 -25.79 -1.17
CA SER A 231 -16.58 -24.49 -0.55
C SER A 231 -16.20 -23.36 -1.50
N GLY A 232 -16.71 -22.16 -1.24
CA GLY A 232 -16.52 -20.97 -2.08
C GLY A 232 -15.10 -20.41 -2.02
N GLY A 233 -14.55 -20.18 -0.82
CA GLY A 233 -13.21 -19.61 -0.64
C GLY A 233 -12.08 -20.62 -0.89
N LEU A 234 -11.92 -21.57 0.03
CA LEU A 234 -10.89 -22.61 0.05
C LEU A 234 -11.52 -23.98 0.30
N TYR A 235 -11.16 -25.00 -0.49
CA TYR A 235 -11.50 -26.39 -0.21
C TYR A 235 -10.24 -27.26 -0.21
N ALA A 236 -10.00 -27.98 0.89
CA ALA A 236 -8.86 -28.86 1.09
C ALA A 236 -9.31 -30.32 1.17
N SER A 237 -8.60 -31.24 0.49
CA SER A 237 -9.04 -32.64 0.36
C SER A 237 -7.91 -33.67 0.47
N ARG A 238 -8.30 -34.93 0.76
CA ARG A 238 -7.43 -36.09 1.02
C ARG A 238 -6.49 -35.92 2.22
N ASN A 239 -5.21 -35.64 2.00
CA ASN A 239 -4.19 -35.42 3.05
C ASN A 239 -3.55 -34.03 2.89
N SER A 240 -4.37 -33.02 2.61
CA SER A 240 -3.92 -31.63 2.45
C SER A 240 -3.72 -30.93 3.80
N ARG A 241 -2.92 -29.88 3.85
CA ARG A 241 -2.74 -29.05 5.05
C ARG A 241 -2.72 -27.58 4.70
N PHE A 242 -3.17 -26.72 5.60
CA PHE A 242 -3.02 -25.27 5.41
C PHE A 242 -2.74 -24.50 6.70
N ASN A 243 -1.92 -23.45 6.60
CA ASN A 243 -1.63 -22.48 7.65
C ASN A 243 -1.94 -21.06 7.13
N LEU A 244 -2.94 -20.39 7.70
CA LEU A 244 -3.40 -19.07 7.24
C LEU A 244 -3.29 -18.03 8.38
N PHE A 245 -2.65 -16.90 8.10
CA PHE A 245 -2.44 -15.82 9.06
C PHE A 245 -2.98 -14.50 8.49
N ASN A 246 -3.65 -13.69 9.32
CA ASN A 246 -4.16 -12.36 8.94
C ASN A 246 -4.89 -12.39 7.57
N THR A 247 -5.84 -13.30 7.43
CA THR A 247 -6.51 -13.63 6.16
C THR A 247 -8.00 -13.31 6.23
N LEU A 248 -8.56 -12.76 5.16
CA LEU A 248 -9.98 -12.41 5.06
C LEU A 248 -10.75 -13.40 4.16
N PHE A 249 -11.83 -13.97 4.68
CA PHE A 249 -12.85 -14.70 3.92
C PHE A 249 -14.19 -13.96 4.04
N GLN A 250 -14.57 -13.23 2.97
CA GLN A 250 -15.79 -12.43 2.92
C GLN A 250 -16.68 -12.79 1.72
N GLU A 251 -17.99 -12.90 1.95
CA GLU A 251 -19.02 -13.03 0.91
C GLU A 251 -18.82 -14.23 -0.04
N ASN A 252 -18.05 -15.25 0.37
CA ASN A 252 -17.88 -16.47 -0.41
C ASN A 252 -19.14 -17.34 -0.29
N THR A 253 -19.56 -17.94 -1.41
CA THR A 253 -20.72 -18.81 -1.48
C THR A 253 -20.28 -20.21 -1.87
N GLY A 254 -20.63 -21.19 -1.05
CA GLY A 254 -20.46 -22.61 -1.34
C GLY A 254 -21.80 -23.34 -1.28
N LYS A 255 -21.72 -24.66 -1.43
CA LYS A 255 -22.77 -25.58 -1.01
C LYS A 255 -22.45 -26.19 0.36
N GLU A 256 -21.20 -26.60 0.56
CA GLU A 256 -20.70 -27.16 1.81
C GLU A 256 -19.49 -26.31 2.25
N GLY A 257 -19.59 -25.57 3.35
CA GLY A 257 -18.55 -24.63 3.80
C GLY A 257 -18.54 -23.33 2.98
N GLY A 258 -19.17 -22.25 3.45
CA GLY A 258 -19.23 -21.00 2.66
C GLY A 258 -17.83 -20.44 2.37
N ALA A 259 -16.98 -20.34 3.39
CA ALA A 259 -15.59 -19.92 3.26
C ALA A 259 -14.62 -21.08 3.07
N ILE A 260 -14.64 -22.08 3.97
CA ILE A 260 -13.60 -23.11 4.09
C ILE A 260 -14.23 -24.51 4.17
N GLY A 261 -13.65 -25.47 3.44
CA GLY A 261 -13.97 -26.90 3.56
C GLY A 261 -12.72 -27.74 3.78
N VAL A 262 -12.80 -28.73 4.66
CA VAL A 262 -11.69 -29.65 4.97
C VAL A 262 -12.16 -31.10 4.92
N ALA A 263 -11.79 -31.81 3.86
CA ALA A 263 -12.19 -33.17 3.55
C ALA A 263 -11.03 -34.17 3.61
N GLY A 264 -11.34 -35.42 3.95
CA GLY A 264 -10.35 -36.47 4.18
C GLY A 264 -9.52 -36.21 5.44
N THR A 265 -8.40 -36.92 5.59
CA THR A 265 -7.36 -36.69 6.60
C THR A 265 -6.62 -35.32 6.51
N SER A 266 -7.26 -34.29 5.96
CA SER A 266 -6.69 -32.95 5.80
C SER A 266 -6.73 -32.14 7.10
N SER A 267 -5.80 -31.18 7.30
CA SER A 267 -5.73 -30.36 8.52
C SER A 267 -5.47 -28.87 8.25
N GLY A 268 -6.38 -28.01 8.68
CA GLY A 268 -6.24 -26.56 8.65
C GLY A 268 -5.88 -25.94 10.00
N TYR A 269 -4.98 -24.95 10.01
CA TYR A 269 -4.78 -23.99 11.09
C TYR A 269 -4.96 -22.58 10.55
N ILE A 270 -5.68 -21.75 11.30
CA ILE A 270 -5.90 -20.33 10.99
C ILE A 270 -5.72 -19.49 12.26
N GLN A 271 -5.24 -18.26 12.09
CA GLN A 271 -5.02 -17.34 13.20
C GLN A 271 -5.21 -15.86 12.84
N GLY A 272 -5.82 -15.10 13.75
CA GLY A 272 -6.01 -13.65 13.65
C GLY A 272 -6.78 -13.22 12.40
N SER A 273 -7.71 -14.05 11.95
CA SER A 273 -8.35 -13.99 10.63
C SER A 273 -9.87 -13.87 10.74
N TRP A 274 -10.50 -13.45 9.64
CA TRP A 274 -11.90 -13.01 9.61
C TRP A 274 -12.70 -13.89 8.63
N ILE A 275 -13.71 -14.61 9.12
CA ILE A 275 -14.60 -15.48 8.34
C ILE A 275 -16.03 -14.94 8.45
N ILE A 276 -16.39 -14.03 7.53
CA ILE A 276 -17.56 -13.15 7.66
C ILE A 276 -18.52 -13.21 6.46
N PHE A 277 -19.83 -13.19 6.69
CA PHE A 277 -20.87 -13.08 5.66
C PHE A 277 -20.81 -14.17 4.54
N ASN A 278 -20.33 -15.37 4.85
CA ASN A 278 -20.25 -16.47 3.88
C ASN A 278 -21.51 -17.35 3.95
N ARG A 279 -21.83 -18.04 2.85
CA ARG A 279 -23.14 -18.70 2.63
C ARG A 279 -23.00 -20.11 2.08
N ALA A 280 -23.78 -21.05 2.61
CA ALA A 280 -23.76 -22.47 2.23
C ALA A 280 -25.16 -23.12 2.33
N GLU A 281 -25.30 -24.36 1.86
CA GLU A 281 -26.35 -25.26 2.34
C GLU A 281 -25.98 -25.78 3.73
N ASN A 282 -24.77 -26.33 3.93
CA ASN A 282 -24.30 -26.76 5.25
C ASN A 282 -22.96 -26.09 5.62
N GLY A 283 -22.79 -25.70 6.89
CA GLY A 283 -21.56 -25.06 7.37
C GLY A 283 -21.35 -23.68 6.77
N GLY A 284 -22.10 -22.67 7.21
CA GLY A 284 -22.08 -21.34 6.58
C GLY A 284 -20.68 -20.73 6.54
N ALA A 285 -19.88 -20.94 7.60
CA ALA A 285 -18.47 -20.53 7.64
C ALA A 285 -17.55 -21.67 7.17
N VAL A 286 -17.60 -22.79 7.89
CA VAL A 286 -16.63 -23.89 7.76
C VAL A 286 -17.32 -25.25 7.74
N PHE A 287 -16.85 -26.11 6.84
CA PHE A 287 -17.27 -27.51 6.71
C PHE A 287 -16.08 -28.46 6.92
N THR A 288 -16.30 -29.59 7.58
CA THR A 288 -15.30 -30.65 7.77
C THR A 288 -15.93 -32.03 7.55
N GLU A 289 -15.31 -32.88 6.72
CA GLU A 289 -15.77 -34.25 6.42
C GLU A 289 -14.62 -35.27 6.34
N GLU A 290 -14.96 -36.56 6.36
CA GLU A 290 -14.05 -37.70 6.16
C GLU A 290 -12.75 -37.69 7.00
N ASN A 291 -12.84 -37.36 8.30
CA ASN A 291 -11.72 -37.12 9.24
C ASN A 291 -11.02 -35.76 9.11
N GLY A 292 -11.64 -34.78 8.45
CA GLY A 292 -11.11 -33.42 8.31
C GLY A 292 -10.88 -32.73 9.65
N ARG A 293 -9.74 -32.05 9.80
CA ARG A 293 -9.34 -31.33 11.01
C ARG A 293 -9.26 -29.81 10.77
N MET A 294 -9.80 -29.02 11.68
CA MET A 294 -9.71 -27.57 11.66
C MET A 294 -9.41 -26.99 13.05
N ASP A 295 -8.38 -26.17 13.14
CA ASP A 295 -7.96 -25.43 14.34
C ASP A 295 -8.09 -23.91 14.07
N LEU A 296 -8.93 -23.21 14.84
CA LEU A 296 -9.08 -21.74 14.83
C LEU A 296 -8.46 -21.15 16.11
N ASN A 297 -7.79 -20.00 16.00
CA ASN A 297 -7.08 -19.35 17.10
C ASN A 297 -7.10 -17.82 17.00
N TRP A 298 -7.81 -17.14 17.91
CA TRP A 298 -8.03 -15.68 17.87
C TRP A 298 -8.73 -15.18 16.58
N ASP A 299 -9.65 -15.98 16.03
CA ASP A 299 -10.39 -15.66 14.80
C ASP A 299 -11.81 -15.14 15.07
N ILE A 300 -12.39 -14.46 14.07
CA ILE A 300 -13.77 -13.97 14.05
C ILE A 300 -14.60 -14.79 13.07
N VAL A 301 -15.68 -15.41 13.54
CA VAL A 301 -16.60 -16.23 12.74
C VAL A 301 -18.02 -15.67 12.83
N ALA A 302 -18.49 -15.04 11.74
CA ALA A 302 -19.52 -14.01 11.80
C ALA A 302 -20.57 -14.00 10.69
N CYS A 303 -21.85 -13.87 11.07
CA CYS A 303 -22.96 -13.69 10.12
C CYS A 303 -22.95 -14.67 8.95
N ASN A 304 -22.50 -15.91 9.20
CA ASN A 304 -22.46 -16.94 8.19
C ASN A 304 -23.78 -17.74 8.18
N THR A 305 -24.15 -18.19 6.99
CA THR A 305 -25.50 -18.69 6.67
C THR A 305 -25.44 -20.12 6.15
N ALA A 306 -26.22 -21.03 6.73
CA ALA A 306 -26.41 -22.40 6.22
C ALA A 306 -27.90 -22.68 5.97
N THR A 307 -28.32 -23.13 4.80
CA THR A 307 -29.75 -23.43 4.53
C THR A 307 -30.27 -24.74 5.11
N GLU A 308 -29.39 -25.67 5.51
CA GLU A 308 -29.69 -27.05 5.89
C GLU A 308 -29.14 -27.44 7.28
N LYS A 309 -27.83 -27.25 7.53
CA LYS A 309 -27.18 -27.64 8.81
C LYS A 309 -26.03 -26.71 9.20
N GLY A 310 -25.89 -26.42 10.50
CA GLY A 310 -24.68 -25.82 11.07
C GLY A 310 -24.40 -24.40 10.57
N GLY A 311 -25.00 -23.39 11.20
CA GLY A 311 -24.92 -21.99 10.73
C GLY A 311 -23.50 -21.46 10.59
N ALA A 312 -22.63 -21.72 11.57
CA ALA A 312 -21.18 -21.54 11.40
C ALA A 312 -20.51 -22.83 10.90
N PHE A 313 -20.70 -23.93 11.62
CA PHE A 313 -19.89 -25.14 11.50
C PHE A 313 -20.73 -26.38 11.18
N TYR A 314 -20.33 -27.13 10.14
CA TYR A 314 -20.83 -28.47 9.89
C TYR A 314 -19.68 -29.48 9.92
N CYS A 315 -19.78 -30.47 10.80
CA CYS A 315 -18.84 -31.59 10.92
C CYS A 315 -19.55 -32.89 10.60
N THR A 316 -18.84 -33.82 9.96
CA THR A 316 -19.34 -35.17 9.70
C THR A 316 -18.19 -36.16 9.53
N ASP A 317 -18.50 -37.45 9.66
CA ASP A 317 -17.62 -38.56 9.25
C ASP A 317 -16.25 -38.60 9.99
N THR A 318 -16.29 -38.36 11.30
CA THR A 318 -15.16 -38.44 12.27
C THR A 318 -14.21 -37.24 12.20
N SER A 319 -14.75 -36.06 11.88
CA SER A 319 -14.00 -34.80 11.80
C SER A 319 -13.73 -34.15 13.17
N TYR A 320 -12.74 -33.26 13.21
CA TYR A 320 -12.26 -32.61 14.43
C TYR A 320 -12.23 -31.08 14.28
N LEU A 321 -12.93 -30.37 15.15
CA LEU A 321 -12.98 -28.91 15.20
C LEU A 321 -12.50 -28.41 16.57
N ASN A 322 -11.51 -27.53 16.57
CA ASN A 322 -10.91 -26.97 17.79
C ASN A 322 -10.85 -25.44 17.72
N LEU A 323 -11.39 -24.79 18.73
CA LEU A 323 -11.65 -23.35 18.75
C LEU A 323 -10.94 -22.72 19.97
N SER A 324 -9.90 -21.94 19.73
CA SER A 324 -9.09 -21.29 20.77
C SER A 324 -9.28 -19.77 20.76
N GLN A 325 -9.82 -19.23 21.84
CA GLN A 325 -9.95 -17.78 22.07
C GLN A 325 -10.68 -17.04 20.93
N ILE A 326 -11.61 -17.71 20.24
CA ILE A 326 -12.32 -17.16 19.08
C ILE A 326 -13.49 -16.29 19.52
N PHE A 327 -14.04 -15.55 18.55
CA PHE A 327 -15.36 -14.97 18.63
C PHE A 327 -16.28 -15.61 17.59
N ALA A 328 -17.40 -16.18 18.02
CA ALA A 328 -18.42 -16.75 17.12
C ALA A 328 -19.81 -16.19 17.45
N GLY A 329 -20.33 -15.36 16.55
CA GLY A 329 -21.62 -14.69 16.73
C GLY A 329 -22.47 -14.69 15.47
N ASP A 330 -23.78 -14.68 15.69
CA ASP A 330 -24.79 -14.35 14.68
C ASP A 330 -24.74 -15.27 13.45
N ASN A 331 -24.27 -16.51 13.61
CA ASN A 331 -24.29 -17.54 12.56
C ASN A 331 -25.56 -18.38 12.66
N ILE A 332 -26.19 -18.65 11.51
CA ILE A 332 -27.60 -19.01 11.44
C ILE A 332 -27.81 -20.18 10.46
N ASN A 333 -28.51 -21.22 10.92
CA ASN A 333 -29.01 -22.31 10.07
C ASN A 333 -30.50 -22.14 9.82
N LEU A 334 -30.94 -22.06 8.56
CA LEU A 334 -32.32 -21.79 8.15
C LEU A 334 -33.25 -23.00 8.29
N ASN A 335 -32.72 -24.22 8.42
CA ASN A 335 -33.57 -25.41 8.48
C ASN A 335 -34.28 -25.53 9.85
N THR A 336 -35.60 -25.72 9.82
CA THR A 336 -36.44 -25.92 11.01
C THR A 336 -36.44 -27.36 11.54
N LEU A 337 -36.04 -28.34 10.71
CA LEU A 337 -35.97 -29.78 11.05
C LEU A 337 -34.64 -30.19 11.69
N TYR A 338 -33.56 -29.45 11.44
CA TYR A 338 -32.20 -29.74 11.93
C TYR A 338 -31.58 -28.53 12.69
N PRO A 339 -32.26 -27.98 13.72
CA PRO A 339 -31.83 -26.76 14.41
C PRO A 339 -30.37 -26.84 14.89
N SER A 340 -29.54 -25.88 14.46
CA SER A 340 -28.10 -25.88 14.72
C SER A 340 -27.44 -24.57 14.26
N GLY A 341 -27.68 -23.45 14.96
CA GLY A 341 -27.13 -22.16 14.52
C GLY A 341 -25.61 -22.05 14.68
N PHE A 342 -25.02 -22.63 15.74
CA PHE A 342 -23.56 -22.66 15.89
C PHE A 342 -22.95 -23.85 15.14
N ALA A 343 -23.23 -25.08 15.58
CA ALA A 343 -22.60 -26.28 15.03
C ALA A 343 -23.57 -27.45 14.86
N TYR A 344 -23.33 -28.26 13.83
CA TYR A 344 -23.99 -29.56 13.61
C TYR A 344 -22.92 -30.63 13.41
N LEU A 345 -22.99 -31.75 14.11
CA LEU A 345 -21.99 -32.83 14.08
C LEU A 345 -22.64 -34.22 13.93
N THR A 346 -22.05 -35.11 13.13
CA THR A 346 -22.61 -36.45 12.85
C THR A 346 -21.59 -37.59 12.90
N GLY A 347 -21.84 -38.56 13.78
CA GLY A 347 -21.05 -39.78 13.90
C GLY A 347 -20.09 -39.72 15.08
N MET A 348 -18.78 -39.83 14.79
CA MET A 348 -17.71 -39.90 15.80
C MET A 348 -16.87 -38.61 15.86
N ASP A 349 -17.41 -37.50 15.38
CA ASP A 349 -16.75 -36.20 15.36
C ASP A 349 -16.36 -35.70 16.76
N THR A 350 -15.49 -34.69 16.81
CA THR A 350 -15.09 -34.02 18.05
C THR A 350 -15.13 -32.50 17.91
N LEU A 351 -15.81 -31.85 18.86
CA LEU A 351 -15.72 -30.40 19.07
C LEU A 351 -15.02 -30.10 20.40
N HIS A 352 -14.02 -29.22 20.35
CA HIS A 352 -13.33 -28.65 21.51
C HIS A 352 -13.33 -27.12 21.39
N ALA A 353 -13.60 -26.42 22.49
CA ALA A 353 -13.58 -24.95 22.53
C ALA A 353 -13.00 -24.47 23.86
N THR A 354 -12.10 -23.49 23.83
CA THR A 354 -11.46 -22.93 25.02
C THR A 354 -11.38 -21.41 24.94
N GLY A 355 -11.65 -20.73 26.06
CA GLY A 355 -11.49 -19.27 26.23
C GLY A 355 -12.26 -18.41 25.22
N SER A 356 -13.25 -18.97 24.52
CA SER A 356 -13.93 -18.37 23.37
C SER A 356 -15.26 -17.74 23.75
N ASN A 357 -15.72 -16.77 22.95
CA ASN A 357 -16.99 -16.07 23.14
C ASN A 357 -18.01 -16.53 22.10
N ILE A 358 -19.10 -17.16 22.54
CA ILE A 358 -20.12 -17.76 21.67
C ILE A 358 -21.50 -17.19 22.04
N TYR A 359 -22.15 -16.51 21.10
CA TYR A 359 -23.28 -15.63 21.40
C TYR A 359 -24.31 -15.64 20.24
N HIS A 360 -25.60 -15.71 20.57
CA HIS A 360 -26.76 -15.59 19.66
C HIS A 360 -26.81 -16.46 18.38
N ASN A 361 -25.94 -17.46 18.22
CA ASN A 361 -26.04 -18.46 17.16
C ASN A 361 -27.24 -19.44 17.38
N SER A 362 -28.38 -18.95 17.87
CA SER A 362 -29.65 -19.67 18.16
C SER A 362 -30.73 -18.65 18.47
N PHE A 363 -31.54 -18.28 17.48
CA PHE A 363 -32.41 -17.08 17.57
C PHE A 363 -33.93 -17.33 17.53
N LEU A 364 -34.34 -18.59 17.65
CA LEU A 364 -35.73 -18.99 17.74
C LEU A 364 -35.92 -19.91 18.96
N GLN A 365 -37.11 -19.84 19.57
CA GLN A 365 -37.55 -20.87 20.51
C GLN A 365 -37.42 -22.26 19.85
N ASP A 366 -37.07 -23.26 20.67
CA ASP A 366 -36.80 -24.64 20.25
C ASP A 366 -35.66 -24.81 19.21
N THR A 367 -34.62 -23.96 19.26
CA THR A 367 -33.39 -24.13 18.46
C THR A 367 -32.23 -24.61 19.33
N GLU A 368 -31.71 -25.80 19.01
CA GLU A 368 -30.47 -26.31 19.61
C GLU A 368 -29.25 -25.53 19.08
N LEU A 369 -28.28 -25.28 19.98
CA LEU A 369 -27.05 -24.55 19.65
C LEU A 369 -26.03 -25.48 18.98
N ILE A 370 -25.88 -26.68 19.54
CA ILE A 370 -25.10 -27.78 18.99
C ILE A 370 -26.04 -28.99 18.83
N ASN A 371 -26.31 -29.40 17.59
CA ASN A 371 -26.97 -30.69 17.34
C ASN A 371 -25.88 -31.74 17.08
N THR A 372 -25.87 -32.85 17.83
CA THR A 372 -24.78 -33.83 17.71
C THR A 372 -25.19 -35.28 17.99
N THR A 373 -24.46 -36.20 17.37
CA THR A 373 -24.43 -37.64 17.76
C THR A 373 -23.05 -38.05 18.27
N SER A 374 -22.15 -37.07 18.41
CA SER A 374 -20.70 -37.17 18.47
C SER A 374 -20.16 -36.66 19.83
N ILE A 375 -18.84 -36.63 20.00
CA ILE A 375 -18.21 -36.29 21.29
C ILE A 375 -17.98 -34.77 21.40
N VAL A 376 -18.55 -34.14 22.42
CA VAL A 376 -18.19 -32.78 22.82
C VAL A 376 -17.20 -32.88 23.98
N GLN A 377 -15.99 -32.36 23.80
CA GLN A 377 -14.98 -32.32 24.87
C GLN A 377 -15.27 -31.17 25.85
N PRO A 378 -14.75 -31.22 27.10
CA PRO A 378 -14.91 -30.15 28.08
C PRO A 378 -14.59 -28.76 27.53
N MET A 379 -15.55 -27.84 27.66
CA MET A 379 -15.50 -26.50 27.06
C MET A 379 -15.03 -25.45 28.08
N GLU A 380 -13.73 -25.45 28.39
CA GLU A 380 -13.15 -24.63 29.46
C GLU A 380 -13.13 -23.11 29.19
N ASN A 381 -13.54 -22.33 30.20
CA ASN A 381 -13.43 -20.86 30.25
C ASN A 381 -14.12 -20.09 29.10
N ASN A 382 -15.09 -20.70 28.41
CA ASN A 382 -15.86 -20.06 27.35
C ASN A 382 -17.04 -19.24 27.91
N PHE A 383 -17.36 -18.12 27.25
CA PHE A 383 -18.53 -17.29 27.57
C PHE A 383 -19.67 -17.59 26.60
N TRP A 384 -20.85 -17.92 27.13
CA TRP A 384 -22.04 -18.32 26.36
C TRP A 384 -23.24 -17.41 26.70
N TRP A 385 -23.88 -16.80 25.69
CA TRP A 385 -25.09 -15.98 25.87
C TRP A 385 -26.31 -16.57 25.14
N PHE A 386 -27.37 -16.85 25.91
CA PHE A 386 -28.65 -17.38 25.46
C PHE A 386 -29.79 -16.36 25.65
N THR A 387 -30.81 -16.41 24.80
CA THR A 387 -32.10 -15.73 25.00
C THR A 387 -33.02 -16.61 25.87
N ASP A 388 -33.77 -15.99 26.78
CA ASP A 388 -34.35 -16.58 27.99
C ASP A 388 -35.03 -17.98 27.90
N SER A 389 -34.86 -18.74 28.99
CA SER A 389 -35.69 -19.89 29.45
C SER A 389 -35.46 -21.31 28.90
N LEU A 390 -34.52 -21.54 27.98
CA LEU A 390 -34.05 -22.90 27.66
C LEU A 390 -33.44 -23.59 28.91
N GLN A 391 -33.64 -24.91 29.04
CA GLN A 391 -32.98 -25.73 30.06
C GLN A 391 -31.59 -26.16 29.57
N ILE A 392 -30.66 -26.43 30.49
CA ILE A 392 -29.28 -26.82 30.15
C ILE A 392 -29.29 -28.10 29.29
N ASP A 393 -30.18 -29.04 29.64
CA ASP A 393 -30.44 -30.30 28.94
C ASP A 393 -31.01 -30.14 27.51
N SER A 394 -31.22 -28.91 27.03
CA SER A 394 -31.69 -28.57 25.67
C SER A 394 -30.73 -27.70 24.85
N ILE A 395 -29.52 -27.41 25.36
CA ILE A 395 -28.51 -26.64 24.63
C ILE A 395 -27.76 -27.51 23.60
N ILE A 396 -27.57 -28.79 23.95
CA ILE A 396 -26.87 -29.78 23.14
C ILE A 396 -27.72 -31.06 23.12
N SER A 397 -28.17 -31.50 21.94
CA SER A 397 -28.62 -32.89 21.79
C SER A 397 -27.39 -33.78 21.66
N GLY A 398 -27.11 -34.62 22.66
CA GLY A 398 -25.98 -35.56 22.59
C GLY A 398 -25.39 -35.98 23.95
N PRO A 399 -24.41 -36.91 23.95
CA PRO A 399 -23.72 -37.37 25.15
C PRO A 399 -22.61 -36.39 25.56
N VAL A 400 -22.89 -35.49 26.51
CA VAL A 400 -21.97 -34.44 26.97
C VAL A 400 -21.42 -34.76 28.37
N ASP A 401 -20.12 -34.53 28.58
CA ASP A 401 -19.52 -34.46 29.92
C ASP A 401 -19.53 -33.00 30.41
N PHE A 402 -20.25 -32.74 31.50
CA PHE A 402 -20.57 -31.37 31.95
C PHE A 402 -19.53 -30.75 32.90
N SER A 403 -18.38 -31.41 33.12
CA SER A 403 -17.35 -30.88 34.02
C SER A 403 -16.34 -29.93 33.34
N PRO A 404 -16.16 -28.66 33.80
CA PRO A 404 -17.02 -27.84 34.65
C PRO A 404 -17.53 -26.58 33.90
N PHE A 405 -18.80 -26.57 33.48
CA PHE A 405 -19.41 -25.37 32.88
C PHE A 405 -19.49 -24.18 33.86
N SER A 406 -18.80 -23.07 33.56
CA SER A 406 -18.88 -21.81 34.29
C SER A 406 -20.14 -21.00 33.92
N LEU A 407 -21.31 -21.48 34.34
CA LEU A 407 -22.62 -20.91 34.01
C LEU A 407 -22.99 -19.69 34.88
N THR A 408 -22.45 -18.52 34.56
CA THR A 408 -22.86 -17.23 35.16
C THR A 408 -24.20 -16.73 34.63
N ARG A 409 -25.30 -17.03 35.34
CA ARG A 409 -26.56 -16.28 35.18
C ARG A 409 -26.40 -14.86 35.73
N GLY A 410 -26.86 -13.86 34.97
CA GLY A 410 -26.66 -12.44 35.29
C GLY A 410 -27.31 -11.99 36.60
N GLY A 411 -26.50 -11.81 37.65
CA GLY A 411 -26.87 -11.25 38.95
C GLY A 411 -25.66 -10.59 39.61
N VAL A 412 -25.86 -9.43 40.25
CA VAL A 412 -24.77 -8.53 40.64
C VAL A 412 -23.98 -9.06 41.86
N GLY A 413 -22.66 -9.19 41.72
CA GLY A 413 -21.71 -9.51 42.79
C GLY A 413 -20.25 -9.38 42.32
N GLU A 414 -19.35 -8.99 43.23
CA GLU A 414 -17.94 -8.69 42.90
C GLU A 414 -17.06 -9.96 42.85
N LEU A 415 -16.13 -10.02 41.89
CA LEU A 415 -14.90 -10.82 41.96
C LEU A 415 -13.83 -10.26 41.01
N GLU A 416 -12.56 -10.56 41.27
CA GLU A 416 -11.42 -9.77 40.78
C GLU A 416 -10.82 -10.24 39.45
N ARG A 417 -10.27 -9.27 38.69
CA ARG A 417 -9.24 -9.40 37.64
C ARG A 417 -9.29 -10.66 36.74
N ALA A 418 -10.12 -10.57 35.71
CA ALA A 418 -9.71 -10.92 34.35
C ALA A 418 -9.72 -9.63 33.52
N ASP A 419 -8.67 -9.38 32.72
CA ASP A 419 -8.55 -8.10 32.02
C ASP A 419 -9.49 -7.99 30.80
N SER A 420 -10.12 -6.83 30.65
CA SER A 420 -10.97 -6.39 29.52
C SER A 420 -12.33 -7.08 29.29
N ILE A 421 -13.36 -6.61 30.01
CA ILE A 421 -14.70 -6.31 29.46
C ILE A 421 -15.17 -4.98 30.10
N PHE A 422 -15.71 -4.04 29.30
CA PHE A 422 -16.35 -2.80 29.79
C PHE A 422 -17.56 -2.42 28.91
N LEU A 423 -18.60 -1.83 29.52
CA LEU A 423 -19.95 -1.56 28.97
C LEU A 423 -20.25 -0.05 28.88
N PHE A 424 -21.24 0.36 28.04
CA PHE A 424 -22.16 1.54 28.14
C PHE A 424 -22.94 1.72 26.81
N GLN A 425 -24.14 2.34 26.70
CA GLN A 425 -25.23 2.60 27.65
C GLN A 425 -26.59 2.94 26.95
N ASP A 426 -27.65 2.21 27.33
CA ASP A 426 -29.10 2.51 27.21
C ASP A 426 -29.76 2.72 25.83
N LYS A 427 -31.08 2.42 25.80
CA LYS A 427 -32.09 2.36 24.70
C LYS A 427 -31.61 1.82 23.35
N ASP A 428 -32.33 0.88 22.73
CA ASP A 428 -33.79 0.86 22.67
C ASP A 428 -34.24 1.65 21.43
N MET A 429 -33.77 1.24 20.24
CA MET A 429 -33.95 2.01 19.01
C MET A 429 -35.11 1.45 18.19
N THR A 430 -36.31 1.99 18.43
CA THR A 430 -37.51 1.71 17.61
C THR A 430 -37.45 2.50 16.29
N ILE A 431 -37.72 1.86 15.15
CA ILE A 431 -37.70 2.48 13.82
C ILE A 431 -39.11 2.96 13.43
N PRO A 432 -39.33 4.26 13.14
CA PRO A 432 -40.67 4.80 12.88
C PRO A 432 -41.41 4.30 11.62
N TYR A 433 -42.75 4.33 11.69
CA TYR A 433 -43.76 3.91 10.70
C TYR A 433 -43.51 4.30 9.23
N ASN A 434 -42.78 5.38 8.99
CA ASN A 434 -42.64 6.02 7.70
C ASN A 434 -41.33 5.67 6.95
N LEU A 435 -40.42 4.89 7.56
CA LEU A 435 -39.14 4.53 6.93
C LEU A 435 -39.13 3.17 6.20
N LEU A 436 -40.09 2.28 6.43
CA LEU A 436 -40.09 0.92 5.85
C LEU A 436 -41.45 0.56 5.24
N THR A 437 -41.84 1.32 4.22
CA THR A 437 -43.05 1.03 3.42
C THR A 437 -42.79 0.02 2.29
N ALA A 438 -41.54 -0.42 2.13
CA ALA A 438 -41.03 -1.38 1.15
C ALA A 438 -39.76 -2.08 1.72
N PRO A 439 -39.20 -3.09 1.04
CA PRO A 439 -37.85 -3.60 1.32
C PRO A 439 -36.78 -2.49 1.33
N ASP A 440 -36.00 -2.37 2.40
CA ASP A 440 -34.89 -1.40 2.52
C ASP A 440 -33.79 -1.90 3.50
N THR A 441 -32.62 -1.25 3.58
CA THR A 441 -31.48 -1.68 4.41
C THR A 441 -31.10 -0.66 5.50
N VAL A 442 -31.23 -1.09 6.76
CA VAL A 442 -30.86 -0.35 7.96
C VAL A 442 -29.43 -0.71 8.38
N TYR A 443 -28.53 0.27 8.40
CA TYR A 443 -27.15 0.07 8.88
C TYR A 443 -27.06 0.27 10.40
N ILE A 444 -26.31 -0.60 11.07
CA ILE A 444 -26.14 -0.62 12.53
C ILE A 444 -24.68 -0.34 12.87
N ARG A 445 -24.45 0.58 13.82
CA ARG A 445 -23.13 1.00 14.27
C ARG A 445 -23.11 1.12 15.79
N ILE A 446 -22.17 0.43 16.45
CA ILE A 446 -21.97 0.45 17.90
C ILE A 446 -20.53 0.86 18.21
N TYR A 447 -20.31 1.54 19.34
CA TYR A 447 -19.01 2.00 19.80
C TYR A 447 -18.61 1.29 21.11
N GLY A 448 -17.32 0.98 21.28
CA GLY A 448 -16.80 0.27 22.45
C GLY A 448 -15.52 0.89 23.04
N PHE A 449 -14.67 0.04 23.65
CA PHE A 449 -13.44 0.46 24.35
C PHE A 449 -12.23 -0.43 24.02
N ARG A 450 -11.04 0.07 24.38
CA ARG A 450 -9.73 -0.42 23.89
C ARG A 450 -9.36 -1.85 24.28
N ARG A 451 -9.01 -2.66 23.27
CA ARG A 451 -8.22 -3.90 23.36
C ARG A 451 -6.93 -3.79 22.52
N THR A 452 -6.08 -4.81 22.59
CA THR A 452 -4.80 -4.94 21.86
C THR A 452 -4.86 -5.87 20.64
N GLN A 453 -6.05 -6.35 20.26
CA GLN A 453 -6.32 -7.23 19.12
C GLN A 453 -7.71 -6.91 18.52
N PRO A 454 -7.94 -7.18 17.22
CA PRO A 454 -9.23 -6.92 16.56
C PRO A 454 -10.38 -7.71 17.22
N SER A 455 -11.56 -7.10 17.22
CA SER A 455 -12.77 -7.59 17.90
C SER A 455 -14.00 -7.44 16.99
N CYS A 456 -15.17 -7.85 17.48
CA CYS A 456 -16.47 -7.56 16.88
C CYS A 456 -17.57 -7.46 17.96
N ALA A 457 -18.73 -6.91 17.59
CA ALA A 457 -19.88 -6.69 18.47
C ALA A 457 -21.19 -7.08 17.76
N LEU A 458 -22.29 -7.22 18.50
CA LEU A 458 -23.50 -7.91 18.02
C LEU A 458 -24.79 -7.21 18.49
N ALA A 459 -25.77 -7.05 17.60
CA ALA A 459 -27.03 -6.38 17.88
C ALA A 459 -28.24 -7.26 17.51
N ILE A 460 -29.25 -7.30 18.39
CA ILE A 460 -30.55 -7.94 18.10
C ILE A 460 -31.46 -6.91 17.43
N CYS A 461 -32.19 -7.32 16.40
CA CYS A 461 -33.32 -6.59 15.83
C CYS A 461 -34.62 -7.37 16.08
N LYS A 462 -35.58 -6.85 16.83
CA LYS A 462 -36.91 -7.48 17.07
C LYS A 462 -38.00 -6.79 16.25
N SER A 463 -39.10 -7.47 15.91
CA SER A 463 -40.27 -6.87 15.23
C SER A 463 -41.62 -7.44 15.68
N SER A 464 -42.73 -6.91 15.17
CA SER A 464 -44.08 -7.49 15.33
C SER A 464 -44.26 -8.85 14.65
N VAL A 465 -43.36 -9.22 13.74
CA VAL A 465 -43.35 -10.53 13.06
C VAL A 465 -42.40 -11.48 13.76
N TYR A 466 -41.23 -10.96 14.16
CA TYR A 466 -40.15 -11.67 14.85
C TYR A 466 -39.97 -11.07 16.25
N PRO A 467 -40.87 -11.40 17.22
CA PRO A 467 -40.85 -10.81 18.56
C PRO A 467 -39.66 -11.27 19.40
N ASP A 468 -39.05 -12.41 19.06
CA ASP A 468 -37.74 -12.80 19.57
C ASP A 468 -36.62 -12.06 18.83
N GLY A 469 -36.71 -11.93 17.50
CA GLY A 469 -35.92 -11.05 16.64
C GLY A 469 -35.05 -11.75 15.60
N ILE A 470 -33.96 -11.09 15.22
CA ILE A 470 -32.83 -11.59 14.41
C ILE A 470 -31.54 -10.94 14.94
N VAL A 471 -30.36 -11.33 14.44
CA VAL A 471 -29.05 -10.79 14.87
C VAL A 471 -28.22 -10.19 13.74
N VAL A 472 -27.29 -9.32 14.11
CA VAL A 472 -26.52 -8.49 13.17
C VAL A 472 -25.12 -8.25 13.71
N MET A 473 -24.11 -8.87 13.10
CA MET A 473 -22.73 -8.66 13.50
C MET A 473 -22.16 -7.36 12.96
N LEU A 474 -21.44 -6.70 13.85
CA LEU A 474 -20.82 -5.41 13.72
C LEU A 474 -19.30 -5.61 13.76
N SER A 475 -18.66 -5.44 12.60
CA SER A 475 -17.22 -5.62 12.38
C SER A 475 -16.41 -4.39 12.80
N GLU A 476 -15.25 -4.56 13.45
CA GLU A 476 -14.40 -3.44 13.92
C GLU A 476 -13.61 -2.81 12.75
N ARG A 477 -14.23 -1.86 12.03
CA ARG A 477 -13.62 -1.18 10.86
C ARG A 477 -12.56 -0.15 11.22
N ASP A 478 -12.72 0.49 12.37
CA ASP A 478 -11.74 1.35 13.03
C ASP A 478 -11.73 0.93 14.51
N PRO A 479 -10.61 1.10 15.25
CA PRO A 479 -10.55 0.70 16.65
C PRO A 479 -11.73 1.27 17.46
N TYR A 480 -12.47 0.36 18.08
CA TYR A 480 -13.62 0.60 18.95
C TYR A 480 -14.89 1.08 18.20
N VAL A 481 -14.95 0.92 16.87
CA VAL A 481 -16.10 1.23 16.01
C VAL A 481 -16.57 -0.03 15.26
N PHE A 482 -17.72 -0.56 15.66
CA PHE A 482 -18.29 -1.80 15.14
C PHE A 482 -19.44 -1.52 14.17
N GLU A 483 -19.40 -2.07 12.94
CA GLU A 483 -20.35 -1.77 11.86
C GLU A 483 -20.91 -3.02 11.15
N GLY A 484 -22.24 -3.02 10.94
CA GLY A 484 -22.99 -4.07 10.25
C GLY A 484 -24.29 -3.53 9.61
N LYS A 485 -25.14 -4.41 9.07
CA LYS A 485 -26.34 -4.03 8.33
C LYS A 485 -27.47 -5.06 8.48
N VAL A 486 -28.71 -4.58 8.48
CA VAL A 486 -29.93 -5.37 8.54
C VAL A 486 -30.89 -4.90 7.46
N ILE A 487 -31.21 -5.77 6.51
CA ILE A 487 -32.28 -5.58 5.54
C ILE A 487 -33.62 -5.69 6.29
N VAL A 488 -34.65 -4.99 5.84
CA VAL A 488 -35.97 -5.00 6.47
C VAL A 488 -37.02 -5.11 5.38
N GLN A 489 -38.01 -6.01 5.54
CA GLN A 489 -38.97 -6.31 4.48
C GLN A 489 -40.39 -6.52 5.00
N PRO A 490 -41.43 -6.28 4.18
CA PRO A 490 -42.82 -6.61 4.54
C PRO A 490 -43.04 -8.14 4.68
N PRO A 491 -44.14 -8.57 5.33
CA PRO A 491 -44.35 -9.98 5.69
C PRO A 491 -44.71 -10.84 4.47
N SER A 492 -43.95 -11.90 4.24
CA SER A 492 -44.22 -12.88 3.17
C SER A 492 -45.29 -13.91 3.59
N PRO A 493 -46.13 -14.45 2.69
CA PRO A 493 -46.90 -15.67 2.95
C PRO A 493 -46.03 -16.89 3.33
N THR A 494 -44.73 -16.85 3.00
CA THR A 494 -43.71 -17.84 3.35
C THR A 494 -42.71 -17.27 4.37
N GLN A 495 -43.20 -16.58 5.40
CA GLN A 495 -42.37 -16.05 6.50
C GLN A 495 -41.52 -17.17 7.11
N ASP A 496 -40.21 -16.94 7.16
CA ASP A 496 -39.24 -17.84 7.76
C ASP A 496 -38.20 -16.98 8.48
N GLN A 497 -38.40 -16.79 9.78
CA GLN A 497 -37.51 -15.99 10.64
C GLN A 497 -36.07 -16.46 10.56
N ARG A 498 -35.90 -17.78 10.40
CA ARG A 498 -34.61 -18.45 10.35
C ARG A 498 -33.89 -18.09 9.06
N ARG A 499 -34.59 -18.14 7.92
CA ARG A 499 -34.08 -17.65 6.64
C ARG A 499 -33.77 -16.17 6.64
N ASP A 500 -34.71 -15.38 7.14
CA ASP A 500 -34.64 -13.93 7.06
C ASP A 500 -33.44 -13.42 7.90
N ASP A 501 -33.26 -13.88 9.15
CA ASP A 501 -32.09 -13.58 10.02
C ASP A 501 -30.75 -13.66 9.27
N ALA A 502 -30.54 -14.73 8.49
CA ALA A 502 -29.26 -15.01 7.83
C ALA A 502 -29.03 -14.23 6.53
N ASP A 503 -30.09 -13.95 5.76
CA ASP A 503 -30.03 -12.98 4.65
C ASP A 503 -29.91 -11.53 5.20
N GLY A 504 -29.77 -11.35 6.53
CA GLY A 504 -29.74 -10.09 7.25
C GLY A 504 -31.11 -9.40 7.31
N VAL A 505 -32.18 -10.08 6.92
CA VAL A 505 -33.54 -9.57 6.77
C VAL A 505 -34.34 -9.68 8.07
N ILE A 506 -35.00 -8.60 8.49
CA ILE A 506 -36.11 -8.69 9.45
C ILE A 506 -37.44 -8.41 8.76
N ARG A 507 -38.42 -9.32 8.93
CA ARG A 507 -39.80 -9.06 8.50
C ARG A 507 -40.46 -8.10 9.46
N CYS A 508 -41.21 -7.14 8.94
CA CYS A 508 -41.94 -6.16 9.75
C CYS A 508 -43.37 -6.01 9.22
N LYS A 509 -44.37 -6.12 10.11
CA LYS A 509 -45.80 -6.01 9.73
C LYS A 509 -46.19 -4.56 9.56
N ASP A 510 -45.77 -3.77 10.53
CA ASP A 510 -45.82 -2.32 10.57
C ASP A 510 -44.43 -1.83 11.03
N PRO A 511 -43.68 -1.01 10.26
CA PRO A 511 -42.36 -0.47 10.58
C PRO A 511 -42.09 -0.14 12.06
N ASP A 512 -43.02 0.57 12.72
CA ASP A 512 -42.97 0.97 14.15
C ASP A 512 -42.61 -0.15 15.12
N SER A 513 -42.80 -1.40 14.72
CA SER A 513 -42.52 -2.55 15.58
C SER A 513 -41.05 -2.99 15.57
N LEU A 514 -40.22 -2.51 14.64
CA LEU A 514 -38.80 -2.88 14.57
C LEU A 514 -38.00 -2.15 15.64
N VAL A 515 -37.41 -2.89 16.58
CA VAL A 515 -36.61 -2.39 17.71
C VAL A 515 -35.23 -3.03 17.74
N VAL A 516 -34.17 -2.23 17.67
CA VAL A 516 -32.78 -2.70 17.80
C VAL A 516 -32.31 -2.61 19.25
N TYR A 517 -31.91 -3.76 19.80
CA TYR A 517 -31.30 -3.93 21.12
C TYR A 517 -29.84 -4.34 20.95
N ALA A 518 -28.91 -3.46 21.34
CA ALA A 518 -27.59 -3.94 21.76
C ALA A 518 -27.78 -4.76 23.04
N ASN A 519 -27.26 -5.99 23.11
CA ASN A 519 -27.63 -6.88 24.22
C ASN A 519 -26.96 -6.46 25.54
N ILE A 520 -27.72 -5.78 26.38
CA ILE A 520 -27.42 -5.58 27.79
C ILE A 520 -28.75 -5.71 28.54
N ASN A 521 -29.00 -6.83 29.23
CA ASN A 521 -30.23 -7.02 30.01
C ASN A 521 -29.96 -7.45 31.45
N PRO A 522 -30.03 -6.51 32.41
CA PRO A 522 -30.22 -6.79 33.84
C PRO A 522 -31.67 -6.52 34.29
N ASN A 523 -32.66 -7.15 33.63
CA ASN A 523 -34.05 -7.39 34.05
C ASN A 523 -35.15 -6.31 33.78
N VAL A 524 -35.80 -6.42 32.59
CA VAL A 524 -37.29 -6.58 32.41
C VAL A 524 -38.30 -5.37 32.53
N ILE A 525 -38.76 -4.91 31.34
CA ILE A 525 -40.16 -4.60 30.86
C ILE A 525 -41.04 -3.42 31.39
N THR A 526 -41.50 -2.52 30.47
CA THR A 526 -42.88 -1.95 30.23
C THR A 526 -42.88 -0.79 29.17
N LYS A 527 -43.91 -0.33 28.41
CA LYS A 527 -45.32 -0.71 28.05
C LYS A 527 -45.77 -0.01 26.70
N ALA A 528 -47.07 0.02 26.30
CA ALA A 528 -47.55 0.38 24.92
C ALA A 528 -48.92 1.13 24.80
N TYR A 529 -49.33 1.62 23.59
CA TYR A 529 -50.70 1.72 22.95
C TYR A 529 -50.69 2.41 21.53
N THR A 530 -51.82 2.50 20.76
CA THR A 530 -51.91 2.59 19.24
C THR A 530 -52.94 3.59 18.59
N ASP A 531 -52.93 3.82 17.24
CA ASP A 531 -54.09 3.89 16.25
C ASP A 531 -53.89 4.75 14.92
N SER A 532 -54.79 4.69 13.88
CA SER A 532 -54.52 5.08 12.43
C SER A 532 -55.70 5.67 11.54
N VAL A 533 -55.45 6.21 10.29
CA VAL A 533 -56.42 6.92 9.36
C VAL A 533 -56.16 6.76 7.80
N PHE A 534 -57.13 7.02 6.88
CA PHE A 534 -57.07 6.85 5.38
C PHE A 534 -57.74 7.97 4.47
N PHE A 535 -57.69 7.88 3.12
CA PHE A 535 -57.96 8.95 2.10
C PHE A 535 -58.87 8.59 0.87
N ASN A 536 -59.41 9.60 0.12
CA ASN A 536 -59.96 9.45 -1.27
C ASN A 536 -59.96 10.78 -2.10
N LYS A 537 -60.25 10.73 -3.42
CA LYS A 537 -59.92 11.73 -4.48
C LYS A 537 -61.10 12.61 -4.97
N LYS A 538 -60.95 13.96 -4.94
CA LYS A 538 -61.18 14.85 -6.12
C LYS A 538 -60.86 16.34 -5.91
N PHE A 539 -60.81 16.82 -4.67
CA PHE A 539 -60.27 18.13 -4.31
C PHE A 539 -59.34 17.97 -3.11
N LEU A 540 -58.24 18.72 -3.06
CA LEU A 540 -57.42 18.81 -1.86
C LEU A 540 -57.98 19.94 -0.99
N SER A 541 -58.61 19.59 0.12
CA SER A 541 -59.21 20.56 1.05
C SER A 541 -58.87 20.15 2.49
N PHE A 542 -58.05 20.96 3.16
CA PHE A 542 -57.64 20.72 4.54
C PHE A 542 -58.72 21.24 5.49
N SER A 543 -59.57 20.34 5.99
CA SER A 543 -60.67 20.68 6.90
C SER A 543 -60.17 20.98 8.33
N ARG A 544 -59.67 22.21 8.50
CA ARG A 544 -59.26 22.91 9.74
C ARG A 544 -57.92 22.55 10.40
N VAL A 545 -57.16 23.63 10.63
CA VAL A 545 -56.27 23.92 11.77
C VAL A 545 -55.19 22.88 12.06
N LEU A 546 -54.01 23.13 11.49
CA LEU A 546 -52.72 22.71 12.04
C LEU A 546 -52.54 23.35 13.43
N PRO A 547 -52.33 22.57 14.51
CA PRO A 547 -51.86 23.10 15.78
C PRO A 547 -50.38 23.48 15.64
N GLU A 548 -50.09 24.75 15.94
CA GLU A 548 -48.82 25.42 16.21
C GLU A 548 -47.49 24.64 16.03
N SER A 549 -46.57 25.27 15.28
CA SER A 549 -45.17 24.89 14.96
C SER A 549 -44.92 23.99 13.71
N THR A 550 -44.42 24.65 12.65
CA THR A 550 -43.43 24.19 11.64
C THR A 550 -43.60 22.86 10.90
N GLY A 551 -43.58 22.90 9.56
CA GLY A 551 -43.44 21.69 8.75
C GLY A 551 -43.43 21.90 7.24
N ASN A 552 -42.94 20.87 6.51
CA ASN A 552 -42.86 20.83 5.05
C ASN A 552 -43.74 19.70 4.47
N CYS A 553 -44.32 19.93 3.30
CA CYS A 553 -45.16 19.00 2.55
C CYS A 553 -44.60 18.82 1.13
N THR A 554 -44.63 17.60 0.57
CA THR A 554 -44.26 17.34 -0.83
C THR A 554 -45.47 16.80 -1.60
N LEU A 555 -45.78 17.46 -2.72
CA LEU A 555 -46.90 17.13 -3.60
C LEU A 555 -46.41 16.37 -4.83
N TYR A 556 -47.05 15.24 -5.15
CA TYR A 556 -46.75 14.46 -6.36
C TYR A 556 -47.86 14.62 -7.41
N LEU A 557 -47.49 15.09 -8.60
CA LEU A 557 -48.38 15.25 -9.75
C LEU A 557 -48.07 14.18 -10.80
N LYS A 558 -49.00 13.24 -11.00
CA LYS A 558 -48.85 12.14 -11.99
C LYS A 558 -49.36 12.56 -13.36
N ASN A 559 -48.51 12.42 -14.37
CA ASN A 559 -48.87 12.66 -15.77
C ASN A 559 -49.66 11.47 -16.35
N VAL A 560 -50.64 11.78 -17.21
CA VAL A 560 -51.54 10.83 -17.87
C VAL A 560 -51.71 11.10 -19.39
N GLY A 561 -50.86 11.96 -19.98
CA GLY A 561 -50.88 12.28 -21.41
C GLY A 561 -49.62 13.01 -21.88
N THR A 562 -49.46 13.24 -23.19
CA THR A 562 -48.22 13.76 -23.79
C THR A 562 -48.11 15.30 -23.75
N ASN A 563 -48.36 15.92 -22.60
CA ASN A 563 -48.28 17.38 -22.41
C ASN A 563 -47.28 17.75 -21.31
N SER A 564 -46.53 18.84 -21.51
CA SER A 564 -45.56 19.39 -20.55
C SER A 564 -46.25 19.99 -19.30
N VAL A 565 -45.54 19.99 -18.17
CA VAL A 565 -45.96 20.63 -16.91
C VAL A 565 -45.19 21.93 -16.70
N ILE A 566 -45.89 23.02 -16.40
CA ILE A 566 -45.31 24.36 -16.16
C ILE A 566 -45.86 24.88 -14.82
N ILE A 567 -44.99 25.51 -14.01
CA ILE A 567 -45.34 26.12 -12.72
C ILE A 567 -44.81 27.56 -12.74
N GLU A 568 -45.71 28.55 -12.73
CA GLU A 568 -45.35 29.93 -13.10
C GLU A 568 -45.02 30.87 -11.92
N SER A 569 -45.59 30.64 -10.72
CA SER A 569 -45.16 31.29 -9.47
C SER A 569 -45.85 30.71 -8.22
N ILE A 570 -45.25 30.94 -7.06
CA ILE A 570 -45.90 30.85 -5.73
C ILE A 570 -45.53 32.12 -4.97
N SER A 571 -46.48 32.72 -4.23
CA SER A 571 -46.16 33.84 -3.32
C SER A 571 -47.00 33.80 -2.04
N THR A 572 -46.32 33.83 -0.88
CA THR A 572 -46.78 34.44 0.39
C THR A 572 -45.67 34.30 1.44
N ARG A 573 -45.68 35.15 2.47
CA ARG A 573 -44.54 35.40 3.40
C ARG A 573 -44.13 34.26 4.35
N ILE A 574 -44.66 33.04 4.18
CA ILE A 574 -44.43 31.93 5.12
C ILE A 574 -44.31 30.57 4.40
N PHE A 575 -43.88 30.54 3.13
CA PHE A 575 -43.76 29.28 2.39
C PHE A 575 -42.54 29.27 1.46
N ASP A 576 -41.59 28.36 1.70
CA ASP A 576 -40.49 28.06 0.79
C ASP A 576 -40.71 26.73 0.07
N ALA A 577 -40.37 26.67 -1.22
CA ALA A 577 -40.71 25.56 -2.11
C ALA A 577 -39.61 25.26 -3.12
N GLU A 578 -39.18 23.99 -3.21
CA GLU A 578 -38.13 23.54 -4.13
C GLU A 578 -38.46 22.19 -4.80
N TYR A 579 -37.73 21.90 -5.86
CA TYR A 579 -38.11 21.01 -6.97
C TYR A 579 -37.07 19.91 -7.18
N LEU A 580 -37.51 18.68 -7.40
CA LEU A 580 -36.61 17.53 -7.56
C LEU A 580 -36.42 17.16 -9.03
N GLY A 581 -35.30 17.62 -9.61
CA GLY A 581 -34.70 17.06 -10.83
C GLY A 581 -34.78 17.93 -12.09
N THR A 582 -33.88 17.63 -13.02
CA THR A 582 -33.84 18.17 -14.38
C THR A 582 -34.84 17.47 -15.30
N LEU A 583 -35.49 18.25 -16.17
CA LEU A 583 -36.47 17.74 -17.13
C LEU A 583 -35.80 16.98 -18.29
N PRO A 584 -36.30 15.80 -18.70
CA PRO A 584 -36.39 15.47 -20.11
C PRO A 584 -37.49 16.35 -20.73
N ASP A 585 -37.28 16.89 -21.94
CA ASP A 585 -38.22 17.81 -22.61
C ASP A 585 -39.63 17.21 -22.85
N ILE A 586 -39.76 15.87 -22.76
CA ILE A 586 -41.02 15.14 -22.86
C ILE A 586 -41.07 14.09 -21.74
N LEU A 587 -42.07 14.20 -20.84
CA LEU A 587 -42.37 13.19 -19.82
C LEU A 587 -43.36 12.13 -20.36
N PRO A 588 -43.03 10.82 -20.29
CA PRO A 588 -43.95 9.74 -20.61
C PRO A 588 -45.27 9.74 -19.80
N SER A 589 -46.29 9.09 -20.36
CA SER A 589 -47.57 8.88 -19.66
C SER A 589 -47.43 7.78 -18.61
N GLY A 590 -47.55 8.15 -17.33
CA GLY A 590 -47.32 7.26 -16.20
C GLY A 590 -46.41 7.87 -15.13
N ASP A 591 -45.49 8.75 -15.52
CA ASP A 591 -44.49 9.33 -14.61
C ASP A 591 -45.08 10.43 -13.73
N SER A 592 -44.35 10.82 -12.68
CA SER A 592 -44.84 11.75 -11.65
C SER A 592 -43.74 12.70 -11.20
N ILE A 593 -44.09 13.98 -10.98
CA ILE A 593 -43.13 15.02 -10.57
C ILE A 593 -43.45 15.52 -9.15
N GLY A 594 -42.40 15.80 -8.37
CA GLY A 594 -42.49 16.12 -6.95
C GLY A 594 -42.07 17.57 -6.64
N VAL A 595 -42.88 18.28 -5.86
CA VAL A 595 -42.60 19.67 -5.42
C VAL A 595 -42.78 19.78 -3.91
N ARG A 596 -41.77 20.28 -3.19
CA ARG A 596 -41.83 20.52 -1.73
C ARG A 596 -42.30 21.95 -1.43
N VAL A 597 -42.97 22.18 -0.30
CA VAL A 597 -43.43 23.50 0.21
C VAL A 597 -43.40 23.48 1.75
N GLY A 598 -42.95 24.52 2.48
CA GLY A 598 -42.82 24.47 3.95
C GLY A 598 -42.83 25.80 4.72
N TYR A 599 -43.27 25.78 5.99
CA TYR A 599 -43.59 26.98 6.79
C TYR A 599 -43.06 27.01 8.24
N THR A 600 -43.03 28.22 8.81
CA THR A 600 -42.38 28.63 10.08
C THR A 600 -43.33 29.56 10.89
N ALA A 601 -43.23 29.84 12.20
CA ALA A 601 -42.44 29.42 13.38
C ALA A 601 -43.41 29.59 14.62
N PRO A 602 -43.07 30.06 15.85
CA PRO A 602 -41.80 30.16 16.60
C PRO A 602 -41.86 29.72 18.09
N ALA A 603 -40.77 29.98 18.82
CA ALA A 603 -40.67 30.25 20.26
C ALA A 603 -40.84 29.08 21.28
N TYR A 604 -39.69 28.66 21.85
CA TYR A 604 -39.49 27.92 23.11
C TYR A 604 -39.98 26.46 23.23
N ALA A 605 -39.19 25.52 22.69
CA ALA A 605 -39.12 24.14 23.19
C ALA A 605 -37.67 23.58 23.05
N PRO A 606 -37.09 22.93 24.09
CA PRO A 606 -35.76 22.31 24.01
C PRO A 606 -35.82 20.85 23.51
N LEU A 607 -34.77 20.41 22.81
CA LEU A 607 -34.63 19.05 22.25
C LEU A 607 -34.11 18.04 23.29
N ARG A 608 -34.13 16.74 22.96
CA ARG A 608 -33.74 15.64 23.86
C ARG A 608 -32.60 14.79 23.27
N GLU A 609 -31.85 14.13 24.14
CA GLU A 609 -30.48 13.61 23.89
C GLU A 609 -30.29 12.48 22.83
N ARG A 610 -31.26 12.17 21.97
CA ARG A 610 -31.19 10.97 21.09
C ARG A 610 -31.57 11.15 19.62
N ASP A 611 -31.92 12.35 19.20
CA ASP A 611 -32.51 12.58 17.88
C ASP A 611 -31.40 12.82 16.83
N THR A 612 -30.99 11.76 16.12
CA THR A 612 -29.91 11.83 15.11
C THR A 612 -30.42 12.52 13.84
N LEU A 613 -30.00 13.77 13.61
CA LEU A 613 -30.53 14.60 12.53
C LEU A 613 -29.94 14.22 11.14
N ARG A 614 -30.64 13.36 10.39
CA ARG A 614 -30.30 13.08 8.98
C ARG A 614 -30.87 14.17 8.06
N ALA A 615 -30.02 15.06 7.55
CA ALA A 615 -30.37 16.01 6.50
C ALA A 615 -29.84 15.53 5.13
N PHE A 616 -30.70 15.51 4.12
CA PHE A 616 -30.34 15.28 2.72
C PHE A 616 -30.54 16.57 1.94
N PHE A 617 -29.51 17.04 1.25
CA PHE A 617 -29.49 18.33 0.58
C PHE A 617 -29.42 18.17 -0.94
N TYR A 618 -30.53 18.44 -1.63
CA TYR A 618 -30.57 18.53 -3.10
C TYR A 618 -30.28 19.97 -3.54
N GLY A 619 -29.32 20.17 -4.44
CA GLY A 619 -29.01 21.47 -5.02
C GLY A 619 -30.12 22.01 -5.93
N GLY A 620 -31.12 22.69 -5.34
CA GLY A 620 -32.32 23.19 -6.01
C GLY A 620 -32.27 24.64 -6.52
N GLY A 621 -31.42 25.49 -5.91
CA GLY A 621 -31.10 26.82 -6.44
C GLY A 621 -31.69 28.04 -5.71
N VAL A 622 -32.28 27.92 -4.52
CA VAL A 622 -32.64 29.06 -3.65
C VAL A 622 -31.95 28.97 -2.28
N ALA A 623 -31.57 30.11 -1.71
CA ALA A 623 -30.76 30.18 -0.50
C ALA A 623 -31.58 29.89 0.78
N ALA A 624 -31.59 28.62 1.20
CA ALA A 624 -32.28 28.11 2.39
C ALA A 624 -31.64 28.54 3.74
N TYR A 625 -31.46 29.86 3.96
CA TYR A 625 -31.16 30.39 5.28
C TYR A 625 -32.40 30.31 6.18
N SER A 626 -32.43 29.38 7.16
CA SER A 626 -32.62 29.69 8.59
C SER A 626 -33.16 28.55 9.49
N TYR A 627 -32.90 28.70 10.80
CA TYR A 627 -33.56 28.07 11.96
C TYR A 627 -33.42 26.56 12.21
N LEU A 628 -32.20 26.13 12.52
CA LEU A 628 -31.96 25.12 13.56
C LEU A 628 -31.19 25.77 14.72
N THR A 629 -31.75 25.72 15.92
CA THR A 629 -31.09 26.21 17.16
C THR A 629 -31.01 25.07 18.17
N ALA A 630 -29.84 24.46 18.27
CA ALA A 630 -29.60 23.32 19.15
C ALA A 630 -29.48 23.76 20.62
N THR A 631 -29.84 22.87 21.54
CA THR A 631 -29.83 23.11 23.00
C THR A 631 -29.05 22.05 23.79
N THR A 632 -28.27 21.18 23.12
CA THR A 632 -27.60 20.01 23.70
C THR A 632 -26.21 19.78 23.10
N LEU A 633 -25.21 19.54 23.95
CA LEU A 633 -23.76 19.43 23.64
C LEU A 633 -23.35 18.00 23.25
N ARG A 634 -23.72 17.49 22.06
CA ARG A 634 -23.35 16.13 21.60
C ARG A 634 -23.02 16.08 20.09
N PRO A 635 -22.15 15.16 19.63
CA PRO A 635 -21.76 14.99 18.22
C PRO A 635 -22.79 14.22 17.35
N HIS A 636 -22.78 14.47 16.03
CA HIS A 636 -23.67 13.90 15.03
C HIS A 636 -22.95 13.24 13.83
N GLN A 637 -23.71 12.54 12.99
CA GLN A 637 -23.24 11.87 11.76
C GLN A 637 -24.02 12.35 10.54
N TRP A 638 -23.30 12.57 9.44
CA TRP A 638 -23.78 13.15 8.20
C TRP A 638 -23.33 12.28 7.02
N TYR A 639 -24.07 12.31 5.91
CA TYR A 639 -23.81 11.47 4.75
C TYR A 639 -23.82 12.34 3.48
N VAL A 640 -22.85 12.15 2.61
CA VAL A 640 -22.68 12.87 1.34
C VAL A 640 -22.72 11.85 0.20
N ASP A 641 -23.48 12.14 -0.85
CA ASP A 641 -23.60 11.30 -2.04
C ASP A 641 -23.35 12.11 -3.33
N THR A 642 -23.34 11.41 -4.47
CA THR A 642 -23.06 11.95 -5.81
C THR A 642 -24.32 12.08 -6.67
N SER A 643 -25.51 12.28 -6.09
CA SER A 643 -26.80 12.28 -6.81
C SER A 643 -27.32 13.66 -7.26
N GLY A 644 -26.49 14.70 -7.12
CA GLY A 644 -26.80 16.08 -7.49
C GLY A 644 -25.54 16.93 -7.66
N TYR A 645 -25.65 18.25 -7.52
CA TYR A 645 -24.47 19.13 -7.48
C TYR A 645 -23.62 18.84 -6.25
N GLU A 646 -22.47 18.20 -6.44
CA GLU A 646 -21.66 17.62 -5.38
C GLU A 646 -21.00 18.71 -4.51
N ALA A 647 -20.60 19.83 -5.11
CA ALA A 647 -20.16 21.05 -4.42
C ALA A 647 -21.19 21.59 -3.40
N ASP A 648 -22.45 21.75 -3.84
CA ASP A 648 -23.55 22.24 -3.00
C ASP A 648 -23.89 21.21 -1.89
N SER A 649 -23.82 19.91 -2.21
CA SER A 649 -24.10 18.82 -1.28
C SER A 649 -23.06 18.73 -0.16
N ILE A 650 -21.77 18.88 -0.50
CA ILE A 650 -20.67 19.01 0.48
C ILE A 650 -20.88 20.28 1.32
N SER A 651 -21.16 21.42 0.69
CA SER A 651 -21.38 22.71 1.37
C SER A 651 -22.40 22.60 2.50
N LEU A 652 -23.57 22.05 2.18
CA LEU A 652 -24.71 22.04 3.09
C LEU A 652 -24.56 21.00 4.21
N CYS A 653 -23.98 19.83 3.92
CA CYS A 653 -23.63 18.85 4.95
C CYS A 653 -22.62 19.41 5.96
N VAL A 654 -21.60 20.12 5.47
CA VAL A 654 -20.57 20.73 6.31
C VAL A 654 -21.15 21.88 7.15
N ILE A 655 -21.87 22.85 6.57
CA ILE A 655 -22.53 23.94 7.33
C ILE A 655 -23.48 23.39 8.40
N GLN A 656 -24.23 22.34 8.07
CA GLN A 656 -25.23 21.80 8.97
C GLN A 656 -24.58 21.04 10.14
N ALA A 657 -23.49 20.28 9.91
CA ALA A 657 -22.65 19.73 10.97
C ALA A 657 -22.05 20.83 11.85
N ASP A 658 -21.51 21.87 11.22
CA ASP A 658 -20.81 22.97 11.88
C ASP A 658 -21.67 23.79 12.83
N SER A 659 -22.98 23.88 12.53
CA SER A 659 -23.95 24.53 13.39
C SER A 659 -24.26 23.76 14.69
N GLN A 660 -23.70 22.56 14.89
CA GLN A 660 -23.96 21.70 16.04
C GLN A 660 -22.77 21.61 17.01
N PRO A 661 -23.00 21.62 18.33
CA PRO A 661 -21.92 21.59 19.32
C PRO A 661 -21.40 20.16 19.58
N GLY A 662 -20.42 19.70 18.79
CA GLY A 662 -19.79 18.40 18.95
C GLY A 662 -18.51 18.21 18.11
N ARG A 663 -18.04 16.96 18.04
CA ARG A 663 -17.14 16.49 16.97
C ARG A 663 -17.94 15.62 15.99
N ASP A 664 -18.34 16.21 14.88
CA ASP A 664 -19.22 15.56 13.91
C ASP A 664 -18.43 14.75 12.86
N THR A 665 -19.12 13.93 12.07
CA THR A 665 -18.46 13.07 11.06
C THR A 665 -19.31 12.95 9.79
N LEU A 666 -18.70 13.25 8.64
CA LEU A 666 -19.26 13.11 7.29
C LEU A 666 -18.76 11.83 6.63
N PHE A 667 -19.69 10.98 6.22
CA PHE A 667 -19.43 9.78 5.43
C PHE A 667 -19.70 10.05 3.95
N PHE A 668 -18.68 9.87 3.11
CA PHE A 668 -18.80 10.03 1.67
C PHE A 668 -19.10 8.67 1.01
N ALA A 669 -20.09 8.63 0.10
CA ALA A 669 -20.32 7.49 -0.77
C ALA A 669 -19.13 7.29 -1.75
N PRO A 670 -18.82 6.06 -2.20
CA PRO A 670 -17.85 5.84 -3.28
C PRO A 670 -18.30 6.53 -4.57
N GLY A 671 -17.38 7.20 -5.26
CA GLY A 671 -17.66 7.90 -6.51
C GLY A 671 -16.79 9.13 -6.73
N THR A 672 -17.06 9.83 -7.83
CA THR A 672 -16.39 11.09 -8.17
C THR A 672 -17.22 12.27 -7.68
N TYR A 673 -16.62 13.17 -6.91
CA TYR A 673 -17.24 14.40 -6.40
C TYR A 673 -16.66 15.58 -7.16
N LEU A 674 -17.53 16.26 -7.89
CA LEU A 674 -17.16 17.43 -8.68
C LEU A 674 -17.38 18.71 -7.88
N ILE A 675 -16.30 19.41 -7.53
CA ILE A 675 -16.35 20.61 -6.68
C ILE A 675 -16.36 21.94 -7.49
N ASP A 676 -16.89 21.88 -8.72
CA ASP A 676 -17.09 23.06 -9.58
C ASP A 676 -18.15 24.01 -9.00
N GLY A 677 -17.84 25.32 -9.00
CA GLY A 677 -18.88 26.34 -9.04
C GLY A 677 -19.41 26.88 -7.69
N TYR A 678 -18.58 26.94 -6.66
CA TYR A 678 -18.85 27.69 -5.42
C TYR A 678 -19.20 29.17 -5.72
N ARG A 679 -20.51 29.47 -5.82
CA ARG A 679 -21.03 30.65 -6.54
C ARG A 679 -20.63 32.03 -5.98
N ASN A 680 -20.01 32.09 -4.80
CA ASN A 680 -19.61 33.33 -4.13
C ASN A 680 -18.09 33.46 -3.89
N GLY A 681 -17.26 32.50 -4.31
CA GLY A 681 -15.80 32.56 -4.14
C GLY A 681 -15.28 32.52 -2.68
N ASN A 682 -16.18 32.32 -1.72
CA ASN A 682 -15.86 32.01 -0.33
C ASN A 682 -16.18 30.54 -0.06
N GLY A 683 -15.34 29.88 0.74
CA GLY A 683 -15.49 28.48 1.08
C GLY A 683 -16.58 28.18 2.10
N VAL A 684 -16.68 26.89 2.44
CA VAL A 684 -17.52 26.43 3.53
C VAL A 684 -16.81 26.65 4.87
N PRO A 685 -17.31 27.50 5.78
CA PRO A 685 -16.70 27.66 7.09
C PRO A 685 -16.93 26.42 7.97
N VAL A 686 -15.92 26.07 8.78
CA VAL A 686 -15.98 25.00 9.78
C VAL A 686 -15.48 25.48 11.16
N TYR A 687 -16.37 26.09 11.94
CA TYR A 687 -16.15 26.50 13.33
C TYR A 687 -16.12 25.36 14.36
N GLY A 688 -16.60 24.16 13.99
CA GLY A 688 -16.67 22.94 14.80
C GLY A 688 -15.64 21.88 14.41
N ASP A 689 -15.60 20.80 15.19
CA ASP A 689 -14.65 19.70 15.00
C ASP A 689 -15.28 18.65 14.06
N ILE A 690 -14.68 18.34 12.91
CA ILE A 690 -15.28 17.50 11.86
C ILE A 690 -14.31 16.38 11.40
N VAL A 691 -14.86 15.26 10.93
CA VAL A 691 -14.12 14.15 10.32
C VAL A 691 -14.75 13.78 8.97
N PHE A 692 -13.97 13.72 7.89
CA PHE A 692 -14.36 13.18 6.58
C PHE A 692 -13.76 11.77 6.43
N ILE A 693 -14.61 10.79 6.14
CA ILE A 693 -14.21 9.40 5.87
C ILE A 693 -15.06 8.78 4.74
N PRO A 694 -14.51 7.84 3.97
CA PRO A 694 -15.27 7.07 2.99
C PRO A 694 -16.18 6.04 3.68
N SER A 695 -17.25 5.64 2.98
CA SER A 695 -18.11 4.51 3.37
C SER A 695 -17.75 3.19 2.66
N GLY A 696 -16.95 3.25 1.60
CA GLY A 696 -16.49 2.12 0.78
C GLY A 696 -15.15 2.40 0.10
N GLU A 697 -15.09 2.28 -1.23
CA GLU A 697 -13.91 2.67 -2.01
C GLU A 697 -13.59 4.17 -1.88
N ARG A 698 -12.36 4.57 -2.21
CA ARG A 698 -11.87 5.96 -2.08
C ARG A 698 -12.68 6.93 -2.97
N PRO A 699 -13.26 8.00 -2.41
CA PRO A 699 -13.86 9.08 -3.17
C PRO A 699 -12.80 9.85 -3.95
N LEU A 700 -13.13 10.17 -5.21
CA LEU A 700 -12.29 10.96 -6.10
C LEU A 700 -12.81 12.40 -6.16
N ILE A 701 -12.08 13.37 -5.62
CA ILE A 701 -12.46 14.79 -5.65
C ILE A 701 -11.80 15.47 -6.88
N THR A 702 -12.56 16.21 -7.68
CA THR A 702 -12.05 16.80 -8.94
C THR A 702 -12.81 18.05 -9.41
N SER A 703 -12.34 18.71 -10.48
CA SER A 703 -12.93 19.92 -11.08
C SER A 703 -12.84 19.93 -12.62
N ARG A 704 -13.76 20.62 -13.31
CA ARG A 704 -13.71 20.85 -14.77
C ARG A 704 -13.22 22.27 -15.08
N ASN A 705 -11.97 22.54 -14.72
CA ASN A 705 -11.27 23.79 -15.03
C ASN A 705 -11.90 25.06 -14.40
N SER A 706 -12.70 24.89 -13.35
CA SER A 706 -13.30 25.99 -12.58
C SER A 706 -12.59 26.15 -11.24
N LEU A 707 -12.58 27.37 -10.69
CA LEU A 707 -12.04 27.60 -9.35
C LEU A 707 -12.78 26.77 -8.30
N ALA A 708 -12.03 25.86 -7.70
CA ALA A 708 -12.49 24.87 -6.74
C ALA A 708 -11.95 25.22 -5.34
N PHE A 709 -12.85 25.23 -4.36
CA PHE A 709 -12.54 25.50 -2.97
C PHE A 709 -13.38 24.57 -2.10
N LEU A 710 -12.78 23.90 -1.11
CA LEU A 710 -13.46 22.88 -0.32
C LEU A 710 -13.93 23.39 1.04
N VAL A 711 -13.03 23.85 1.91
CA VAL A 711 -13.35 24.18 3.33
C VAL A 711 -12.44 25.27 3.90
N ASP A 712 -13.01 26.18 4.71
CA ASP A 712 -12.36 27.19 5.57
C ASP A 712 -12.54 26.79 7.05
N ILE A 713 -11.57 26.10 7.65
CA ILE A 713 -11.69 25.44 8.97
C ILE A 713 -11.12 26.31 10.08
N PHE A 714 -11.85 26.46 11.19
CA PHE A 714 -11.50 27.23 12.38
C PHE A 714 -11.39 26.37 13.66
N SER A 715 -11.96 25.16 13.72
CA SER A 715 -11.59 24.12 14.73
C SER A 715 -10.81 22.97 14.07
N THR A 716 -11.11 21.69 14.28
CA THR A 716 -10.32 20.58 13.69
C THR A 716 -11.05 19.83 12.59
N LEU A 717 -10.51 19.81 11.37
CA LEU A 717 -10.90 18.83 10.34
C LEU A 717 -9.95 17.61 10.37
N ARG A 718 -10.47 16.42 10.06
CA ARG A 718 -9.69 15.20 9.83
C ARG A 718 -10.16 14.56 8.54
N ILE A 719 -9.26 14.15 7.64
CA ILE A 719 -9.55 13.53 6.35
C ILE A 719 -8.71 12.25 6.23
N LYS A 720 -9.34 11.12 5.88
CA LYS A 720 -8.66 9.82 5.77
C LYS A 720 -9.14 9.04 4.54
N ASN A 721 -8.22 8.52 3.72
CA ASN A 721 -8.51 7.73 2.50
C ASN A 721 -9.37 8.45 1.44
N PHE A 722 -8.87 9.57 0.93
CA PHE A 722 -9.43 10.31 -0.22
C PHE A 722 -8.37 10.54 -1.29
N ASP A 723 -8.78 10.54 -2.56
CA ASP A 723 -7.92 10.90 -3.68
C ASP A 723 -8.44 12.19 -4.31
N PHE A 724 -7.60 13.21 -4.42
CA PHE A 724 -7.90 14.52 -5.02
C PHE A 724 -7.08 14.68 -6.30
N THR A 725 -7.71 14.91 -7.45
CA THR A 725 -6.96 15.09 -8.72
C THR A 725 -7.60 16.11 -9.66
N GLN A 726 -6.77 16.81 -10.44
CA GLN A 726 -7.19 17.77 -11.47
C GLN A 726 -8.06 18.91 -10.89
N ILE A 727 -7.53 19.59 -9.86
CA ILE A 727 -8.23 20.63 -9.11
C ILE A 727 -7.61 22.01 -9.38
N TYR A 728 -8.41 22.96 -9.85
CA TYR A 728 -7.96 24.33 -10.14
C TYR A 728 -8.21 25.27 -8.95
N VAL A 729 -7.17 25.96 -8.48
CA VAL A 729 -7.17 26.77 -7.24
C VAL A 729 -6.79 28.23 -7.50
N GLY A 730 -7.14 29.11 -6.55
CA GLY A 730 -6.80 30.54 -6.57
C GLY A 730 -7.99 31.49 -6.37
N GLY A 731 -7.78 32.76 -6.73
CA GLY A 731 -8.72 33.85 -6.48
C GLY A 731 -8.16 34.92 -5.53
N SER A 732 -8.85 36.06 -5.45
CA SER A 732 -8.38 37.32 -4.87
C SER A 732 -8.22 37.39 -3.33
N SER A 733 -8.18 36.26 -2.63
CA SER A 733 -8.24 36.20 -1.16
C SER A 733 -7.36 35.14 -0.49
N ASN A 734 -6.28 34.71 -1.16
CA ASN A 734 -5.22 33.83 -0.63
C ASN A 734 -5.75 32.48 -0.10
N ARG A 735 -6.08 31.58 -1.02
CA ARG A 735 -6.97 30.45 -0.77
C ARG A 735 -6.36 29.13 -1.25
N GLY A 736 -6.13 28.20 -0.32
CA GLY A 736 -5.86 26.79 -0.63
C GLY A 736 -7.12 26.03 -1.00
N CYS A 737 -7.02 24.82 -1.55
CA CYS A 737 -8.21 23.97 -1.73
C CYS A 737 -8.87 23.63 -0.39
N ILE A 738 -8.04 23.33 0.61
CA ILE A 738 -8.45 23.22 2.01
C ILE A 738 -7.66 24.28 2.80
N ASN A 739 -8.36 25.18 3.49
CA ASN A 739 -7.80 26.20 4.34
C ASN A 739 -8.19 25.91 5.79
N ALA A 740 -7.23 25.87 6.71
CA ALA A 740 -7.47 25.56 8.12
C ALA A 740 -6.81 26.58 9.04
N SER A 741 -7.50 27.68 9.37
CA SER A 741 -7.15 28.53 10.52
C SER A 741 -7.12 27.78 11.86
N GLY A 742 -7.84 26.65 11.95
CA GLY A 742 -7.72 25.68 13.04
C GLY A 742 -6.81 24.49 12.69
N ASN A 743 -7.07 23.33 13.31
CA ASN A 743 -6.28 22.12 13.11
C ASN A 743 -6.74 21.34 11.85
N LEU A 744 -5.82 20.64 11.20
CA LEU A 744 -6.12 19.75 10.07
C LEU A 744 -5.31 18.46 10.20
N ILE A 745 -5.97 17.31 10.08
CA ILE A 745 -5.32 15.99 10.05
C ILE A 745 -5.62 15.30 8.71
N VAL A 746 -4.59 14.82 8.04
CA VAL A 746 -4.66 14.13 6.75
C VAL A 746 -3.94 12.79 6.86
N ASP A 747 -4.61 11.68 6.55
CA ASP A 747 -4.03 10.34 6.62
C ASP A 747 -4.37 9.52 5.37
N SER A 748 -3.36 8.94 4.74
CA SER A 748 -3.51 8.01 3.61
C SER A 748 -4.26 8.64 2.43
N CYS A 749 -4.01 9.90 2.11
CA CYS A 749 -4.65 10.66 1.02
C CYS A 749 -3.70 10.97 -0.14
N THR A 750 -4.27 11.15 -1.34
CA THR A 750 -3.54 11.51 -2.58
C THR A 750 -3.94 12.91 -3.02
N PHE A 751 -2.99 13.80 -3.35
CA PHE A 751 -3.24 15.13 -3.87
C PHE A 751 -2.43 15.38 -5.15
N GLU A 752 -3.08 15.27 -6.31
CA GLU A 752 -2.41 15.24 -7.61
C GLU A 752 -2.89 16.32 -8.61
N ASN A 753 -1.98 16.84 -9.43
CA ASN A 753 -2.31 17.72 -10.57
C ASN A 753 -3.16 18.96 -10.20
N PHE A 754 -2.95 19.54 -9.01
CA PHE A 754 -3.56 20.82 -8.66
C PHE A 754 -2.91 21.94 -9.50
N ASN A 755 -3.69 22.91 -9.95
CA ASN A 755 -3.23 23.98 -10.84
C ASN A 755 -3.71 25.36 -10.36
N ALA A 756 -2.80 26.31 -10.17
CA ALA A 756 -3.13 27.70 -9.90
C ALA A 756 -3.72 28.39 -11.14
N THR A 757 -4.69 29.27 -10.89
CA THR A 757 -5.19 30.24 -11.88
C THR A 757 -4.38 31.54 -11.81
N GLU A 758 -4.36 32.33 -12.88
CA GLU A 758 -3.50 33.51 -13.06
C GLU A 758 -3.62 34.63 -11.99
N TYR A 759 -4.58 34.56 -11.06
CA TYR A 759 -4.91 35.66 -10.14
C TYR A 759 -5.09 35.21 -8.68
N GLY A 760 -4.03 35.33 -7.89
CA GLY A 760 -4.05 35.26 -6.43
C GLY A 760 -3.18 34.16 -5.82
N TYR A 761 -3.05 34.16 -4.49
CA TYR A 761 -2.27 33.13 -3.81
C TYR A 761 -3.08 31.83 -3.70
N SER A 762 -2.46 30.72 -4.08
CA SER A 762 -3.12 29.43 -4.36
C SER A 762 -2.34 28.28 -3.73
N TYR A 763 -2.99 27.37 -3.02
CA TYR A 763 -2.32 26.27 -2.29
C TYR A 763 -3.11 24.96 -2.40
N VAL A 764 -2.51 23.80 -2.08
CA VAL A 764 -3.32 22.58 -1.87
C VAL A 764 -3.91 22.59 -0.45
N LEU A 765 -3.04 22.62 0.58
CA LEU A 765 -3.43 22.78 1.98
C LEU A 765 -2.87 24.08 2.57
N HIS A 766 -3.69 24.84 3.30
CA HIS A 766 -3.26 25.94 4.15
C HIS A 766 -3.60 25.67 5.62
N GLY A 767 -2.70 26.00 6.54
CA GLY A 767 -2.83 25.80 7.98
C GLY A 767 -2.54 27.06 8.82
N GLY A 768 -3.21 27.16 9.96
CA GLY A 768 -3.06 28.19 10.99
C GLY A 768 -3.26 27.66 12.42
N GLY A 769 -3.73 26.41 12.56
CA GLY A 769 -3.57 25.57 13.75
C GLY A 769 -2.68 24.35 13.48
N ALA A 770 -2.80 23.28 14.27
CA ALA A 770 -1.94 22.11 14.13
C ALA A 770 -2.29 21.30 12.87
N LEU A 771 -1.34 21.21 11.93
CA LEU A 771 -1.42 20.41 10.71
C LEU A 771 -0.67 19.08 10.88
N ILE A 772 -1.34 17.96 10.67
CA ILE A 772 -0.77 16.62 10.79
C ILE A 772 -1.02 15.87 9.48
N ILE A 773 0.04 15.40 8.83
CA ILE A 773 -0.04 14.69 7.54
C ILE A 773 0.68 13.34 7.69
N LYS A 774 0.01 12.23 7.35
CA LYS A 774 0.59 10.89 7.43
C LYS A 774 0.30 10.06 6.18
N ASN A 775 1.24 9.21 5.78
CA ASN A 775 1.05 8.19 4.74
C ASN A 775 0.48 8.72 3.39
N SER A 776 0.69 10.00 3.09
CA SER A 776 -0.02 10.75 2.03
C SER A 776 0.94 11.30 0.98
N SER A 777 0.45 11.51 -0.26
CA SER A 777 1.24 12.02 -1.38
C SER A 777 0.72 13.33 -1.96
N PHE A 778 1.66 14.21 -2.33
CA PHE A 778 1.45 15.49 -3.01
C PHE A 778 2.28 15.50 -4.28
N THR A 779 1.63 15.36 -5.43
CA THR A 779 2.28 15.00 -6.70
C THR A 779 1.86 15.90 -7.86
N ASN A 780 2.83 16.46 -8.59
CA ASN A 780 2.59 17.29 -9.79
C ASN A 780 1.75 18.56 -9.55
N ASN A 781 1.75 19.14 -8.35
CA ASN A 781 0.93 20.31 -8.04
C ASN A 781 1.63 21.61 -8.44
N ILE A 782 1.04 22.33 -9.39
CA ILE A 782 1.53 23.61 -9.91
C ILE A 782 0.71 24.71 -9.23
N VAL A 783 1.13 25.13 -8.04
CA VAL A 783 0.40 26.05 -7.14
C VAL A 783 1.36 27.14 -6.67
N ILE A 784 1.11 27.84 -5.55
CA ILE A 784 2.22 28.50 -4.85
C ILE A 784 2.90 27.42 -4.00
N ASP A 785 2.26 26.97 -2.93
CA ASP A 785 2.83 25.91 -2.07
C ASP A 785 1.85 24.73 -1.98
N ALA A 786 2.35 23.50 -2.07
CA ALA A 786 1.49 22.33 -1.87
C ALA A 786 0.96 22.32 -0.44
N VAL A 787 1.82 22.57 0.55
CA VAL A 787 1.41 22.77 1.93
C VAL A 787 1.98 24.09 2.46
N ILE A 788 1.13 24.95 3.00
CA ILE A 788 1.54 26.15 3.75
C ILE A 788 0.93 26.11 5.15
N ASN A 789 1.68 26.44 6.21
CA ASN A 789 1.14 26.47 7.57
C ASN A 789 1.80 27.52 8.49
N GLY A 790 0.98 28.20 9.28
CA GLY A 790 1.37 29.27 10.20
C GLY A 790 1.49 28.88 11.69
N ALA A 791 1.36 27.60 12.05
CA ALA A 791 1.38 27.14 13.44
C ALA A 791 2.27 25.91 13.68
N GLY A 792 1.71 24.72 13.92
CA GLY A 792 2.51 23.49 14.11
C GLY A 792 2.28 22.54 12.95
N ILE A 793 3.33 21.91 12.42
CA ILE A 793 3.23 20.87 11.39
C ILE A 793 3.95 19.58 11.80
N TYR A 794 3.30 18.44 11.56
CA TYR A 794 3.85 17.11 11.72
C TYR A 794 3.62 16.29 10.44
N ILE A 795 4.66 15.67 9.92
CA ILE A 795 4.64 14.89 8.67
C ILE A 795 5.34 13.56 8.90
N GLU A 796 4.74 12.45 8.43
CA GLU A 796 5.30 11.10 8.59
C GLU A 796 4.95 10.20 7.39
N ASN A 797 5.94 9.50 6.83
CA ASN A 797 5.78 8.56 5.71
C ASN A 797 5.12 9.19 4.46
N CYS A 798 5.43 10.45 4.15
CA CYS A 798 4.81 11.21 3.06
C CYS A 798 5.72 11.36 1.82
N ILE A 799 5.10 11.62 0.67
CA ILE A 799 5.80 11.88 -0.60
C ILE A 799 5.36 13.25 -1.16
N PHE A 800 6.33 14.10 -1.45
CA PHE A 800 6.15 15.39 -2.11
C PHE A 800 6.98 15.40 -3.40
N GLU A 801 6.34 15.28 -4.55
CA GLU A 801 7.00 15.11 -5.85
C GLU A 801 6.49 16.06 -6.93
N ASN A 802 7.41 16.65 -7.70
CA ASN A 802 7.11 17.52 -8.85
C ASN A 802 6.21 18.74 -8.53
N ASN A 803 6.11 19.16 -7.26
CA ASN A 803 5.31 20.33 -6.87
C ASN A 803 6.08 21.61 -7.25
N THR A 804 5.41 22.57 -7.87
CA THR A 804 6.03 23.79 -8.42
C THR A 804 5.31 25.03 -7.96
N ASN A 805 6.05 25.95 -7.34
CA ASN A 805 5.59 27.29 -6.98
C ASN A 805 5.56 28.20 -8.22
N THR A 806 4.41 28.83 -8.47
CA THR A 806 4.15 29.72 -9.62
C THR A 806 4.38 31.21 -9.32
N LEU A 807 4.73 31.58 -8.09
CA LEU A 807 4.93 32.97 -7.68
C LEU A 807 6.40 33.38 -7.83
N ASN A 808 6.67 34.50 -8.49
CA ASN A 808 7.99 35.15 -8.44
C ASN A 808 8.23 35.68 -7.01
N GLY A 809 9.29 35.22 -6.36
CA GLY A 809 9.54 35.34 -4.91
C GLY A 809 8.89 34.23 -4.06
N GLY A 810 8.35 33.18 -4.71
CA GLY A 810 7.63 32.07 -4.07
C GLY A 810 8.51 31.20 -3.18
N SER A 811 7.98 30.80 -2.02
CA SER A 811 8.73 30.12 -0.96
C SER A 811 8.02 28.85 -0.52
N GLY A 812 8.63 27.67 -0.64
CA GLY A 812 8.06 26.42 -0.12
C GLY A 812 7.38 25.51 -1.16
N GLY A 813 8.08 25.20 -2.26
CA GLY A 813 7.52 24.48 -3.43
C GLY A 813 6.76 23.19 -3.10
N ALA A 814 7.23 22.42 -2.11
CA ALA A 814 6.41 21.43 -1.43
C ALA A 814 5.84 21.94 -0.08
N ILE A 815 6.64 22.57 0.79
CA ILE A 815 6.19 23.07 2.09
C ILE A 815 6.67 24.50 2.39
N TYR A 816 5.75 25.38 2.77
CA TYR A 816 6.02 26.59 3.56
C TYR A 816 5.57 26.39 5.02
N GLN A 817 6.45 26.70 5.98
CA GLN A 817 6.11 26.76 7.40
C GLN A 817 6.48 28.13 7.98
N GLY A 818 5.56 28.80 8.67
CA GLY A 818 5.75 30.12 9.25
C GLY A 818 5.38 30.17 10.73
N GLY A 819 6.34 29.86 11.59
CA GLY A 819 6.20 29.84 13.05
C GLY A 819 6.03 28.44 13.64
N GLY A 820 5.98 28.40 14.97
CA GLY A 820 5.65 27.22 15.78
C GLY A 820 6.61 26.04 15.60
N THR A 821 6.06 24.83 15.42
CA THR A 821 6.84 23.58 15.44
C THR A 821 6.86 22.87 14.09
N LEU A 822 8.03 22.39 13.67
CA LEU A 822 8.23 21.60 12.46
C LEU A 822 8.60 20.16 12.86
N THR A 823 7.97 19.15 12.27
CA THR A 823 8.40 17.75 12.44
C THR A 823 8.17 17.00 11.13
N ILE A 824 9.23 16.47 10.53
CA ILE A 824 9.16 15.69 9.29
C ILE A 824 9.94 14.39 9.49
N LEU A 825 9.24 13.26 9.39
CA LEU A 825 9.79 11.92 9.63
C LEU A 825 9.64 11.04 8.38
N ASN A 826 10.67 10.26 8.06
CA ASN A 826 10.61 9.16 7.08
C ASN A 826 9.97 9.53 5.73
N SER A 827 10.18 10.77 5.28
CA SER A 827 9.43 11.37 4.16
C SER A 827 10.34 11.80 2.99
N LEU A 828 9.76 11.81 1.79
CA LEU A 828 10.44 12.02 0.51
C LEU A 828 10.01 13.34 -0.14
N PHE A 829 10.98 14.17 -0.52
CA PHE A 829 10.82 15.44 -1.24
C PHE A 829 11.64 15.40 -2.51
N ARG A 830 11.02 15.29 -3.69
CA ARG A 830 11.74 15.20 -4.96
C ARG A 830 11.24 16.06 -6.12
N ASN A 831 12.17 16.57 -6.91
CA ASN A 831 11.89 17.37 -8.12
C ASN A 831 10.99 18.61 -7.87
N ASN A 832 10.84 19.09 -6.63
CA ASN A 832 9.97 20.23 -6.33
C ASN A 832 10.67 21.54 -6.71
N ARG A 833 9.93 22.59 -7.07
CA ARG A 833 10.47 23.87 -7.55
C ARG A 833 9.86 25.07 -6.83
N ALA A 834 10.69 26.05 -6.48
CA ALA A 834 10.27 27.37 -6.01
C ALA A 834 11.35 28.42 -6.30
N ASP A 835 11.23 29.64 -5.78
CA ASP A 835 12.37 30.57 -5.68
C ASP A 835 13.15 30.31 -4.37
N TYR A 836 12.44 29.97 -3.29
CA TYR A 836 13.00 29.78 -1.96
C TYR A 836 12.54 28.45 -1.33
N GLY A 837 13.44 27.67 -0.74
CA GLY A 837 13.10 26.46 0.04
C GLY A 837 12.26 25.45 -0.76
N ALA A 838 12.76 25.00 -1.92
CA ALA A 838 11.93 24.29 -2.91
C ALA A 838 11.38 22.95 -2.41
N GLY A 839 12.13 22.23 -1.55
CA GLY A 839 11.57 21.19 -0.68
C GLY A 839 10.79 21.82 0.50
N VAL A 840 11.49 22.44 1.44
CA VAL A 840 10.90 23.10 2.62
C VAL A 840 11.44 24.52 2.79
N PHE A 841 10.55 25.50 2.89
CA PHE A 841 10.82 26.82 3.45
C PHE A 841 10.28 26.88 4.88
N ALA A 842 11.07 27.33 5.86
CA ALA A 842 10.64 27.41 7.25
C ALA A 842 11.11 28.70 7.96
N PHE A 843 10.16 29.48 8.47
CA PHE A 843 10.38 30.80 9.07
C PHE A 843 10.05 30.79 10.57
N ASN A 844 11.01 31.11 11.45
CA ASN A 844 10.87 31.12 12.92
C ASN A 844 10.25 29.84 13.53
N VAL A 845 10.69 28.67 13.06
CA VAL A 845 10.25 27.34 13.51
C VAL A 845 11.22 26.68 14.48
N ASN A 846 10.75 25.82 15.37
CA ASN A 846 11.59 24.88 16.12
C ASN A 846 11.20 23.44 15.76
N GLY A 847 12.12 22.50 15.58
CA GLY A 847 11.71 21.22 15.00
C GLY A 847 12.75 20.12 14.76
N GLU A 848 12.29 19.07 14.08
CA GLU A 848 13.07 17.90 13.68
C GLU A 848 12.79 17.50 12.22
N ILE A 849 13.83 17.13 11.48
CA ILE A 849 13.78 16.45 10.17
C ILE A 849 14.61 15.17 10.29
N ASN A 850 13.99 13.99 10.14
CA ASN A 850 14.62 12.71 10.48
C ASN A 850 14.21 11.58 9.53
N GLY A 851 15.17 10.78 9.04
CA GLY A 851 14.91 9.68 8.09
C GLY A 851 14.46 10.15 6.70
N CYS A 852 14.71 11.40 6.33
CA CYS A 852 14.14 12.04 5.16
C CYS A 852 15.06 12.06 3.94
N LYS A 853 14.48 12.08 2.74
CA LYS A 853 15.22 12.22 1.47
C LYS A 853 14.75 13.46 0.71
N PHE A 854 15.66 14.37 0.40
CA PHE A 854 15.43 15.60 -0.37
C PHE A 854 16.30 15.57 -1.62
N TYR A 855 15.71 15.43 -2.82
CA TYR A 855 16.51 15.43 -4.04
C TYR A 855 15.93 16.06 -5.30
N ASN A 856 16.78 16.49 -6.23
CA ASN A 856 16.39 17.24 -7.45
C ASN A 856 15.53 18.50 -7.18
N ASN A 857 15.41 18.98 -5.94
CA ASN A 857 14.57 20.13 -5.65
C ASN A 857 15.30 21.42 -6.07
N HIS A 858 14.61 22.31 -6.78
CA HIS A 858 15.20 23.41 -7.53
C HIS A 858 14.66 24.76 -7.03
N ALA A 859 15.51 25.53 -6.36
CA ALA A 859 15.24 26.91 -5.98
C ALA A 859 15.81 27.87 -7.04
N ASN A 860 14.96 28.71 -7.64
CA ASN A 860 15.39 29.78 -8.55
C ASN A 860 16.14 30.92 -7.82
N ILE A 861 16.26 30.86 -6.48
CA ILE A 861 17.05 31.78 -5.66
C ILE A 861 17.82 31.03 -4.56
N ARG A 862 17.20 30.52 -3.48
CA ARG A 862 17.94 29.93 -2.32
C ARG A 862 17.29 28.70 -1.70
N GLY A 863 18.11 27.74 -1.25
CA GLY A 863 17.65 26.54 -0.54
C GLY A 863 16.87 25.60 -1.44
N GLY A 864 17.57 24.79 -2.24
CA GLY A 864 16.94 23.77 -3.08
C GLY A 864 16.23 22.72 -2.23
N GLY A 865 16.95 22.09 -1.31
CA GLY A 865 16.39 21.22 -0.29
C GLY A 865 15.58 22.00 0.75
N VAL A 866 16.26 22.77 1.61
CA VAL A 866 15.63 23.50 2.73
C VAL A 866 16.16 24.93 2.86
N TYR A 867 15.29 25.87 3.23
CA TYR A 867 15.65 27.23 3.63
C TYR A 867 15.00 27.58 4.98
N LEU A 868 15.83 27.82 5.99
CA LEU A 868 15.45 28.23 7.34
C LEU A 868 15.67 29.74 7.54
N VAL A 869 14.70 30.49 8.06
CA VAL A 869 14.77 31.96 8.21
C VAL A 869 14.25 32.45 9.57
N GLY A 870 14.98 33.33 10.25
CA GLY A 870 14.51 34.05 11.44
C GLY A 870 15.17 33.64 12.77
N SER A 871 15.28 34.62 13.69
CA SER A 871 16.16 34.55 14.86
C SER A 871 15.74 33.60 15.98
N GLN A 872 14.57 32.96 15.89
CA GLN A 872 14.07 32.00 16.88
C GLN A 872 14.06 30.54 16.39
N ILE A 873 14.84 30.23 15.35
CA ILE A 873 14.94 28.86 14.81
C ILE A 873 15.85 27.96 15.66
N SER A 874 15.40 26.72 15.89
CA SER A 874 16.21 25.56 16.31
C SER A 874 15.68 24.30 15.63
N VAL A 875 16.34 23.83 14.57
CA VAL A 875 15.92 22.60 13.82
C VAL A 875 17.01 21.54 13.85
N ASP A 876 16.67 20.36 14.36
CA ASP A 876 17.54 19.18 14.32
C ASP A 876 17.31 18.40 13.03
N VAL A 877 18.34 18.22 12.20
CA VAL A 877 18.31 17.40 10.98
C VAL A 877 19.17 16.16 11.21
N LYS A 878 18.62 14.96 11.04
CA LYS A 878 19.36 13.71 11.27
C LYS A 878 18.96 12.54 10.38
N ASN A 879 19.85 11.57 10.21
CA ASN A 879 19.62 10.33 9.44
C ASN A 879 19.00 10.59 8.05
N SER A 880 19.37 11.71 7.41
CA SER A 880 18.68 12.23 6.22
C SER A 880 19.65 12.42 5.06
N ALA A 881 19.12 12.37 3.82
CA ALA A 881 19.91 12.53 2.61
C ALA A 881 19.41 13.73 1.79
N PHE A 882 20.30 14.69 1.53
CA PHE A 882 20.08 15.86 0.69
C PHE A 882 20.98 15.75 -0.53
N TYR A 883 20.42 15.51 -1.71
CA TYR A 883 21.22 15.26 -2.90
C TYR A 883 20.67 15.84 -4.20
N THR A 884 21.54 16.20 -5.13
CA THR A 884 21.14 16.76 -6.45
C THR A 884 20.17 17.96 -6.40
N ASN A 885 20.08 18.68 -5.27
CA ASN A 885 19.24 19.88 -5.15
C ASN A 885 19.96 21.11 -5.72
N TYR A 886 19.20 22.05 -6.29
CA TYR A 886 19.72 23.24 -6.96
C TYR A 886 19.24 24.55 -6.30
N GLY A 887 20.07 25.59 -6.33
CA GLY A 887 19.77 26.92 -5.78
C GLY A 887 20.49 28.02 -6.55
N GLU A 888 19.78 28.80 -7.37
CA GLU A 888 20.39 29.70 -8.36
C GLU A 888 21.32 30.77 -7.77
N GLU A 889 21.06 31.25 -6.56
CA GLU A 889 22.04 32.03 -5.79
C GLU A 889 22.84 31.15 -4.82
N SER A 890 22.20 30.43 -3.88
CA SER A 890 22.95 29.84 -2.75
C SER A 890 22.26 28.78 -1.88
N GLY A 891 23.10 27.99 -1.19
CA GLY A 891 22.73 27.08 -0.10
C GLY A 891 21.85 25.91 -0.52
N SER A 892 22.23 25.19 -1.57
CA SER A 892 21.28 24.34 -2.31
C SER A 892 20.84 23.08 -1.57
N GLY A 893 21.66 22.56 -0.65
CA GLY A 893 21.22 21.59 0.35
C GLY A 893 20.37 22.27 1.43
N ILE A 894 21.02 23.09 2.27
CA ILE A 894 20.39 23.83 3.37
C ILE A 894 20.94 25.27 3.44
N PHE A 895 20.03 26.26 3.40
CA PHE A 895 20.31 27.67 3.68
C PHE A 895 19.77 28.06 5.06
N THR A 896 20.53 28.82 5.87
CA THR A 896 20.04 29.53 7.08
C THR A 896 20.17 31.05 6.98
N ALA A 897 19.09 31.75 7.32
CA ALA A 897 19.04 33.20 7.59
C ALA A 897 18.40 33.50 8.94
N GLY A 898 18.92 32.89 10.00
CA GLY A 898 18.38 33.02 11.35
C GLY A 898 18.51 31.76 12.21
N GLY A 899 18.66 31.96 13.52
CA GLY A 899 18.56 30.90 14.52
C GLY A 899 19.68 29.87 14.42
N THR A 900 19.36 28.58 14.53
CA THR A 900 20.32 27.48 14.52
C THR A 900 19.73 26.22 13.89
N ALA A 901 20.53 25.47 13.13
CA ALA A 901 20.20 24.11 12.75
C ALA A 901 21.34 23.16 13.11
N ASN A 902 20.99 22.06 13.78
CA ASN A 902 21.91 21.01 14.21
C ASN A 902 21.78 19.85 13.24
N ILE A 903 22.80 19.61 12.42
CA ILE A 903 22.77 18.61 11.34
C ILE A 903 23.68 17.46 11.76
N SER A 904 23.15 16.25 11.85
CA SER A 904 23.89 15.07 12.35
C SER A 904 23.66 13.83 11.49
N THR A 905 24.65 12.93 11.39
CA THR A 905 24.45 11.57 10.84
C THR A 905 23.74 11.56 9.48
N SER A 906 24.09 12.50 8.59
CA SER A 906 23.34 12.81 7.36
C SER A 906 24.26 12.96 6.14
N THR A 907 23.71 12.74 4.95
CA THR A 907 24.45 12.67 3.68
C THR A 907 24.08 13.84 2.76
N PHE A 908 25.07 14.60 2.34
CA PHE A 908 24.97 15.75 1.44
C PHE A 908 25.80 15.50 0.19
N LEU A 909 25.11 15.30 -0.94
CA LEU A 909 25.70 14.79 -2.18
C LEU A 909 25.26 15.59 -3.40
N ASN A 910 26.19 16.16 -4.19
CA ASN A 910 25.86 16.70 -5.52
C ASN A 910 24.83 17.86 -5.49
N ASN A 911 24.74 18.61 -4.40
CA ASN A 911 23.91 19.82 -4.34
C ASN A 911 24.66 20.99 -4.99
N LEU A 912 23.96 21.78 -5.81
CA LEU A 912 24.55 22.74 -6.73
C LEU A 912 24.00 24.15 -6.56
N SER A 913 24.85 25.12 -6.17
CA SER A 913 24.48 26.54 -6.11
C SER A 913 24.97 27.34 -7.31
N GLY A 914 24.20 28.32 -7.79
CA GLY A 914 24.65 29.21 -8.85
C GLY A 914 25.60 30.33 -8.39
N SER A 915 25.73 30.61 -7.09
CA SER A 915 26.72 31.59 -6.59
C SER A 915 27.48 31.23 -5.30
N HIS A 916 26.84 30.81 -4.21
CA HIS A 916 27.54 30.56 -2.93
C HIS A 916 27.05 29.32 -2.18
N GLY A 917 27.97 28.47 -1.72
CA GLY A 917 27.68 27.32 -0.86
C GLY A 917 26.82 26.26 -1.51
N GLY A 918 27.46 25.31 -2.21
CA GLY A 918 26.80 24.22 -2.93
C GLY A 918 25.89 23.38 -2.03
N SER A 919 26.39 22.95 -0.87
CA SER A 919 25.55 22.35 0.17
C SER A 919 24.97 23.40 1.13
N PHE A 920 25.83 24.22 1.75
CA PHE A 920 25.46 25.00 2.94
C PHE A 920 25.67 26.51 2.79
N MET A 921 24.73 27.30 3.30
CA MET A 921 24.86 28.76 3.38
C MET A 921 24.36 29.29 4.71
N ALA A 922 25.21 30.04 5.44
CA ALA A 922 24.87 30.72 6.68
C ALA A 922 24.91 32.26 6.47
N ASN A 923 23.78 32.93 6.67
CA ASN A 923 23.62 34.37 6.41
C ASN A 923 22.56 34.98 7.34
N GLY A 924 22.93 35.14 8.62
CA GLY A 924 22.11 35.58 9.74
C GLY A 924 21.79 34.50 10.78
N GLY A 925 22.37 33.29 10.68
CA GLY A 925 22.13 32.18 11.60
C GLY A 925 23.24 31.13 11.63
N ASN A 926 23.10 30.17 12.54
CA ASN A 926 24.11 29.15 12.82
C ASN A 926 23.76 27.81 12.14
N LEU A 927 24.77 27.16 11.57
CA LEU A 927 24.75 25.76 11.17
C LEU A 927 25.80 25.01 11.98
N LEU A 928 25.39 23.92 12.64
CA LEU A 928 26.26 23.05 13.43
C LEU A 928 26.17 21.64 12.83
N VAL A 929 27.17 21.25 12.05
CA VAL A 929 27.19 19.98 11.32
C VAL A 929 28.14 19.01 12.00
N ASP A 930 27.65 17.81 12.33
CA ASP A 930 28.37 16.75 13.05
C ASP A 930 28.17 15.39 12.36
N SER A 931 29.15 14.48 12.41
CA SER A 931 28.97 13.09 11.96
C SER A 931 28.35 12.91 10.56
N CYS A 932 28.60 13.84 9.62
CA CYS A 932 27.98 13.84 8.28
C CYS A 932 28.90 13.31 7.17
N LEU A 933 28.32 13.01 6.01
CA LEU A 933 29.03 12.83 4.74
C LEU A 933 28.71 14.00 3.83
N ILE A 934 29.73 14.71 3.35
CA ILE A 934 29.60 15.94 2.56
C ILE A 934 30.55 15.81 1.36
N ILE A 935 30.00 15.45 0.19
CA ILE A 935 30.74 15.13 -1.04
C ILE A 935 30.03 15.68 -2.30
N ASP A 936 30.76 15.90 -3.39
CA ASP A 936 30.26 16.25 -4.74
C ASP A 936 29.44 17.57 -4.85
N ASN A 937 29.30 18.36 -3.79
CA ASN A 937 28.48 19.59 -3.76
C ASN A 937 29.21 20.80 -4.38
N GLY A 938 28.63 21.48 -5.37
CA GLY A 938 29.32 22.51 -6.16
C GLY A 938 28.71 23.91 -6.12
N SER A 939 29.51 24.95 -6.40
CA SER A 939 29.01 26.31 -6.68
C SER A 939 29.55 26.87 -7.99
N LEU A 940 28.75 27.59 -8.78
CA LEU A 940 29.11 28.04 -10.14
C LEU A 940 29.79 29.40 -10.25
N ASP A 941 29.68 30.30 -9.26
CA ASP A 941 30.33 31.62 -9.30
C ASP A 941 31.78 31.58 -8.83
N SER A 942 32.52 32.58 -9.31
CA SER A 942 33.90 32.97 -9.02
C SER A 942 34.32 33.04 -7.55
N THR A 943 33.38 33.01 -6.58
CA THR A 943 33.75 32.87 -5.16
C THR A 943 34.28 31.49 -4.83
N ASN A 944 33.81 30.44 -5.52
CA ASN A 944 34.06 29.02 -5.27
C ASN A 944 33.75 28.62 -3.79
N SER A 945 32.70 27.83 -3.59
CA SER A 945 32.34 27.29 -2.28
C SER A 945 31.49 26.03 -2.44
N GLY A 946 32.13 24.89 -2.71
CA GLY A 946 31.43 23.62 -2.88
C GLY A 946 30.71 23.15 -1.61
N VAL A 947 31.45 22.99 -0.52
CA VAL A 947 30.88 22.68 0.81
C VAL A 947 29.94 23.81 1.29
N GLY A 948 30.44 25.04 1.45
CA GLY A 948 29.63 26.08 2.07
C GLY A 948 30.23 27.47 2.21
N TYR A 949 29.36 28.42 2.60
CA TYR A 949 29.69 29.84 2.74
C TYR A 949 29.07 30.45 4.01
N VAL A 950 29.82 31.33 4.69
CA VAL A 950 29.36 32.14 5.83
C VAL A 950 29.44 33.63 5.49
N ALA A 951 28.30 34.32 5.56
CA ALA A 951 28.16 35.74 5.32
C ALA A 951 28.29 36.54 6.63
N GLY A 952 29.38 37.29 6.82
CA GLY A 952 29.60 38.07 8.05
C GLY A 952 29.86 37.21 9.29
N ASP A 953 29.59 37.76 10.47
CA ASP A 953 29.88 37.16 11.79
C ASP A 953 28.86 36.08 12.22
N ASP A 954 28.50 35.19 11.30
CA ASP A 954 27.63 34.04 11.51
C ASP A 954 28.44 32.74 11.72
N THR A 955 27.78 31.58 11.74
CA THR A 955 28.40 30.29 12.09
C THR A 955 28.02 29.18 11.10
N LEU A 956 29.00 28.46 10.58
CA LEU A 956 28.87 27.14 9.94
C LEU A 956 29.99 26.24 10.47
N PHE A 957 29.81 25.68 11.67
CA PHE A 957 30.76 24.71 12.18
C PHE A 957 30.49 23.36 11.53
N ILE A 958 31.55 22.67 11.12
CA ILE A 958 31.47 21.33 10.54
C ILE A 958 32.51 20.51 11.30
N GLN A 959 32.09 19.53 12.08
CA GLN A 959 32.96 18.77 12.97
C GLN A 959 32.70 17.28 12.80
N TYR A 960 33.69 16.44 13.12
CA TYR A 960 33.58 14.98 13.09
C TYR A 960 32.91 14.43 11.82
N SER A 961 33.09 15.06 10.66
CA SER A 961 32.42 14.72 9.41
C SER A 961 33.39 14.27 8.33
N ASN A 962 32.91 13.48 7.38
CA ASN A 962 33.61 13.08 6.16
C ASN A 962 33.40 14.17 5.10
N VAL A 963 34.42 14.99 4.83
CA VAL A 963 34.31 16.21 4.00
C VAL A 963 35.42 16.21 2.94
N TYR A 964 35.07 15.94 1.69
CA TYR A 964 36.03 15.89 0.58
C TYR A 964 35.35 15.88 -0.79
N TYR A 965 36.07 16.30 -1.83
CA TYR A 965 35.63 16.25 -3.22
C TYR A 965 34.23 16.85 -3.44
N ASN A 966 33.94 18.00 -2.83
CA ASN A 966 32.69 18.74 -3.12
C ASN A 966 32.84 19.49 -4.43
N THR A 967 34.04 20.05 -4.66
CA THR A 967 34.63 20.08 -6.00
C THR A 967 35.87 19.17 -6.00
N TYR A 968 36.06 18.32 -7.02
CA TYR A 968 37.27 17.49 -7.16
C TYR A 968 38.42 18.28 -7.82
N GLN A 969 38.10 19.38 -8.51
CA GLN A 969 39.08 20.34 -8.99
C GLN A 969 39.59 21.24 -7.86
N ASN A 970 40.84 21.70 -7.97
CA ASN A 970 41.43 22.71 -7.08
C ASN A 970 40.58 24.00 -7.05
N ASP A 971 39.82 24.21 -5.98
CA ASP A 971 39.07 25.42 -5.72
C ASP A 971 38.99 25.74 -4.21
N VAL A 972 38.06 26.62 -3.83
CA VAL A 972 37.72 26.86 -2.43
C VAL A 972 36.43 26.08 -2.13
N GLU A 973 36.49 25.23 -1.11
CA GLU A 973 35.36 24.44 -0.65
C GLU A 973 34.51 25.23 0.36
N TYR A 974 35.20 25.97 1.23
CA TYR A 974 34.58 26.67 2.36
C TYR A 974 35.03 28.13 2.41
N THR A 975 34.09 29.07 2.43
CA THR A 975 34.37 30.50 2.57
C THR A 975 33.74 31.10 3.82
N ASN A 976 34.59 31.66 4.70
CA ASN A 976 34.19 32.57 5.77
C ASN A 976 34.46 34.02 5.36
N SER A 977 33.43 34.87 5.28
CA SER A 977 33.58 36.30 5.04
C SER A 977 33.57 37.16 6.32
N GLY A 978 33.36 36.54 7.48
CA GLY A 978 33.30 37.19 8.80
C GLY A 978 34.63 37.31 9.54
N SER A 979 34.54 37.82 10.77
CA SER A 979 35.64 37.92 11.74
C SER A 979 35.63 36.81 12.80
N ILE A 980 34.48 36.14 13.00
CA ILE A 980 34.41 34.91 13.81
C ILE A 980 35.18 33.79 13.11
N THR A 981 36.08 33.13 13.84
CA THR A 981 36.79 31.94 13.37
C THR A 981 35.85 30.74 13.36
N GLN A 982 35.77 30.03 12.23
CA GLN A 982 34.88 28.88 12.06
C GLN A 982 35.57 27.59 12.50
N GLU A 983 34.87 26.73 13.24
CA GLU A 983 35.40 25.48 13.78
C GLU A 983 35.15 24.30 12.81
N LEU A 984 36.21 23.88 12.11
CA LEU A 984 36.25 22.81 11.10
C LEU A 984 37.12 21.60 11.51
N PHE A 985 37.31 21.39 12.82
CA PHE A 985 38.19 20.35 13.37
C PHE A 985 37.55 18.95 13.44
N ASN A 986 38.40 17.94 13.65
CA ASN A 986 38.10 16.50 13.70
C ASN A 986 37.43 15.91 12.44
N ASN A 987 37.32 16.67 11.35
CA ASN A 987 36.85 16.16 10.07
C ASN A 987 37.88 15.23 9.41
N PHE A 988 37.37 14.26 8.65
CA PHE A 988 38.17 13.48 7.71
C PHE A 988 38.14 14.14 6.34
N TRP A 989 39.31 14.60 5.91
CA TRP A 989 39.60 15.06 4.56
C TRP A 989 40.32 13.94 3.81
N TRP A 990 40.10 13.81 2.49
CA TRP A 990 40.73 12.73 1.71
C TRP A 990 42.25 12.90 1.54
N THR A 991 42.75 14.13 1.69
CA THR A 991 44.17 14.44 1.87
C THR A 991 44.53 14.64 3.34
N THR A 992 45.79 14.40 3.68
CA THR A 992 46.36 14.74 5.00
C THR A 992 47.36 15.89 4.94
N ASP A 993 47.55 16.53 3.78
CA ASP A 993 48.41 17.70 3.66
C ASP A 993 47.67 18.95 4.15
N LEU A 994 48.11 19.50 5.28
CA LEU A 994 47.51 20.67 5.90
C LEU A 994 47.59 21.93 5.02
N GLY A 995 48.52 21.99 4.06
CA GLY A 995 48.61 23.08 3.08
C GLY A 995 47.59 22.94 1.94
N GLU A 996 47.27 21.71 1.55
CA GLU A 996 46.21 21.40 0.59
C GLU A 996 44.83 21.70 1.21
N ILE A 997 44.59 21.24 2.45
CA ILE A 997 43.37 21.56 3.20
C ILE A 997 43.23 23.07 3.39
N LEU A 998 44.28 23.76 3.84
CA LEU A 998 44.26 25.23 3.98
C LEU A 998 44.00 25.95 2.65
N SER A 999 44.34 25.38 1.50
CA SER A 999 44.05 26.00 0.20
C SER A 999 42.57 25.93 -0.19
N MET A 1000 41.83 24.95 0.33
CA MET A 1000 40.37 24.82 0.17
C MET A 1000 39.56 25.71 1.14
N LEU A 1001 40.23 26.42 2.07
CA LEU A 1001 39.60 27.21 3.14
C LEU A 1001 39.89 28.70 2.97
N SER A 1002 38.85 29.52 2.81
CA SER A 1002 38.94 30.98 2.72
C SER A 1002 38.42 31.64 4.00
N GLY A 1003 39.12 32.67 4.48
CA GLY A 1003 38.76 33.43 5.68
C GLY A 1003 39.37 32.88 6.98
N SER A 1004 38.75 33.20 8.13
CA SER A 1004 39.21 32.72 9.44
C SER A 1004 38.59 31.36 9.78
N VAL A 1005 39.40 30.30 9.75
CA VAL A 1005 38.96 28.92 10.00
C VAL A 1005 40.04 28.22 10.84
N ASP A 1006 39.62 27.46 11.85
CA ASP A 1006 40.48 26.48 12.53
C ASP A 1006 39.97 25.07 12.23
N PHE A 1007 40.83 24.25 11.64
CA PHE A 1007 40.52 22.90 11.16
C PHE A 1007 41.40 21.83 11.81
N ILE A 1008 42.17 22.19 12.85
CA ILE A 1008 43.15 21.31 13.48
C ILE A 1008 42.67 20.92 14.90
N PRO A 1009 42.72 19.63 15.30
CA PRO A 1009 43.22 18.47 14.55
C PRO A 1009 42.30 18.04 13.40
N ILE A 1010 42.85 17.31 12.43
CA ILE A 1010 42.09 16.55 11.42
C ILE A 1010 42.05 15.06 11.81
N SER A 1011 41.10 14.31 11.28
CA SER A 1011 41.12 12.84 11.35
C SER A 1011 42.04 12.24 10.27
N ASP A 1012 42.72 11.14 10.59
CA ASP A 1012 43.53 10.36 9.64
C ASP A 1012 42.72 9.32 8.85
N SER A 1013 41.44 9.17 9.19
CA SER A 1013 40.56 8.12 8.70
C SER A 1013 39.09 8.54 8.78
N SER A 1014 38.27 7.96 7.89
CA SER A 1014 36.82 8.16 7.81
C SER A 1014 36.12 8.04 9.17
N ILE A 1015 35.26 8.99 9.51
CA ILE A 1015 34.72 9.11 10.86
C ILE A 1015 33.74 7.95 11.20
N PRO A 1016 33.92 7.26 12.34
CA PRO A 1016 32.99 6.21 12.78
C PRO A 1016 31.62 6.76 13.16
N GLY A 1017 30.53 6.10 12.72
CA GLY A 1017 29.15 6.51 13.02
C GLY A 1017 28.59 7.62 12.12
N ALA A 1018 29.45 8.28 11.32
CA ALA A 1018 29.03 9.08 10.19
C ALA A 1018 28.73 8.17 8.97
N PRO A 1019 27.80 8.55 8.07
CA PRO A 1019 27.73 7.94 6.75
C PRO A 1019 29.07 8.08 6.02
N GLY A 1020 29.38 7.17 5.11
CA GLY A 1020 30.65 7.22 4.38
C GLY A 1020 30.69 6.28 3.19
N GLU A 1021 31.79 6.30 2.47
CA GLU A 1021 31.99 5.39 1.34
C GLU A 1021 32.11 3.91 1.76
N PRO A 1022 31.71 2.97 0.90
CA PRO A 1022 31.75 1.54 1.19
C PRO A 1022 33.13 1.05 1.63
N ILE A 1023 33.16 0.19 2.66
CA ILE A 1023 34.41 -0.38 3.21
C ILE A 1023 35.16 -1.29 2.22
N ALA A 1024 34.45 -1.80 1.20
CA ALA A 1024 35.04 -2.50 0.07
C ALA A 1024 34.13 -2.33 -1.16
N VAL A 1025 34.74 -2.06 -2.32
CA VAL A 1025 34.01 -2.00 -3.60
C VAL A 1025 34.18 -3.32 -4.34
N ASP A 1026 33.08 -3.82 -4.91
CA ASP A 1026 33.11 -4.89 -5.90
C ASP A 1026 33.44 -4.37 -7.29
N SER A 1027 32.52 -3.58 -7.86
CA SER A 1027 32.56 -3.26 -9.28
C SER A 1027 31.75 -2.01 -9.62
N ILE A 1028 32.21 -1.27 -10.63
CA ILE A 1028 31.47 -0.16 -11.26
C ILE A 1028 30.92 -0.64 -12.61
N ARG A 1029 29.71 -0.21 -12.96
CA ARG A 1029 29.07 -0.45 -14.26
C ARG A 1029 28.35 0.80 -14.74
N THR A 1030 28.19 0.94 -16.05
CA THR A 1030 27.42 2.04 -16.67
C THR A 1030 26.28 1.50 -17.52
N TYR A 1031 25.13 2.16 -17.47
CA TYR A 1031 23.89 1.74 -18.09
C TYR A 1031 23.28 2.86 -18.94
N LEU A 1032 22.78 2.50 -20.12
CA LEU A 1032 22.02 3.36 -21.01
C LEU A 1032 20.67 2.70 -21.30
N GLY A 1033 19.56 3.37 -20.96
CA GLY A 1033 18.21 2.79 -21.07
C GLY A 1033 18.00 1.50 -20.24
N GLY A 1034 18.77 1.32 -19.16
CA GLY A 1034 18.78 0.10 -18.34
C GLY A 1034 19.66 -1.05 -18.89
N ILE A 1035 20.23 -0.90 -20.09
CA ILE A 1035 21.17 -1.87 -20.68
C ILE A 1035 22.59 -1.51 -20.24
N ASN A 1036 23.36 -2.49 -19.77
CA ASN A 1036 24.75 -2.29 -19.32
C ASN A 1036 25.70 -2.20 -20.53
N VAL A 1037 26.46 -1.12 -20.64
CA VAL A 1037 27.26 -0.75 -21.83
C VAL A 1037 28.72 -0.48 -21.47
N ASP A 1038 29.64 -0.74 -22.41
CA ASP A 1038 31.04 -0.27 -22.40
C ASP A 1038 31.39 0.59 -23.64
N SER A 1039 30.37 1.06 -24.38
CA SER A 1039 30.50 1.92 -25.56
C SER A 1039 29.28 2.81 -25.79
N ILE A 1040 29.50 4.01 -26.35
CA ILE A 1040 28.45 4.92 -26.85
C ILE A 1040 28.89 5.66 -28.12
N GLY A 1041 27.97 5.82 -29.08
CA GLY A 1041 28.27 6.39 -30.41
C GLY A 1041 28.12 7.91 -30.56
N LYS A 1042 27.54 8.59 -29.57
CA LYS A 1042 27.20 10.03 -29.55
C LYS A 1042 27.09 10.51 -28.08
N PRO A 1043 26.90 11.81 -27.80
CA PRO A 1043 26.63 12.29 -26.43
C PRO A 1043 25.38 11.61 -25.85
N GLU A 1044 25.47 11.16 -24.60
CA GLU A 1044 24.44 10.40 -23.87
C GLU A 1044 24.59 10.67 -22.36
N THR A 1045 23.54 10.38 -21.58
CA THR A 1045 23.61 10.29 -20.11
C THR A 1045 23.65 8.82 -19.70
N LEU A 1046 24.66 8.44 -18.93
CA LEU A 1046 24.89 7.10 -18.42
C LEU A 1046 24.48 7.04 -16.95
N SER A 1047 23.59 6.12 -16.59
CA SER A 1047 23.41 5.76 -15.19
C SER A 1047 24.62 4.94 -14.73
N VAL A 1048 25.28 5.36 -13.66
CA VAL A 1048 26.45 4.67 -13.11
C VAL A 1048 26.05 3.98 -11.82
N THR A 1049 26.44 2.72 -11.67
CA THR A 1049 26.18 1.93 -10.46
C THR A 1049 27.48 1.34 -9.96
N MET A 1050 27.74 1.52 -8.66
CA MET A 1050 28.83 0.88 -7.93
C MET A 1050 28.25 -0.14 -6.94
N TYR A 1051 28.76 -1.36 -7.00
CA TYR A 1051 28.45 -2.43 -6.06
C TYR A 1051 29.54 -2.47 -4.99
N GLY A 1052 29.17 -2.58 -3.71
CA GLY A 1052 30.11 -2.54 -2.58
C GLY A 1052 29.63 -3.32 -1.36
N ILE A 1053 30.23 -2.99 -0.21
CA ILE A 1053 29.80 -3.40 1.13
C ILE A 1053 29.70 -2.13 1.96
N ASP A 1054 28.51 -1.92 2.52
CA ASP A 1054 28.15 -0.73 3.30
C ASP A 1054 28.97 -0.63 4.59
N ARG A 1055 29.18 0.58 5.08
CA ARG A 1055 29.98 0.88 6.28
C ARG A 1055 29.12 0.85 7.55
N ASP A 1056 27.92 1.43 7.50
CA ASP A 1056 26.87 1.24 8.50
C ASP A 1056 25.54 0.86 7.82
N THR A 1057 25.03 -0.32 8.15
CA THR A 1057 23.81 -0.90 7.57
C THR A 1057 22.50 -0.25 8.06
N SER A 1058 22.57 0.86 8.80
CA SER A 1058 21.41 1.62 9.29
C SER A 1058 21.34 3.06 8.78
N LEU A 1059 22.28 3.45 7.90
CA LEU A 1059 22.38 4.79 7.33
C LEU A 1059 22.16 4.77 5.81
N ILE A 1060 21.93 5.96 5.23
CA ILE A 1060 21.87 6.15 3.77
C ILE A 1060 23.24 6.64 3.31
N GLU A 1061 24.04 5.73 2.75
CA GLU A 1061 25.43 6.03 2.41
C GLU A 1061 25.60 6.64 0.99
N ALA A 1062 26.84 7.04 0.66
CA ALA A 1062 27.21 7.44 -0.70
C ALA A 1062 28.66 7.03 -1.02
N GLY A 1063 28.90 6.69 -2.29
CA GLY A 1063 30.20 6.28 -2.84
C GLY A 1063 30.73 7.27 -3.87
N VAL A 1064 32.06 7.42 -4.02
CA VAL A 1064 32.68 8.28 -5.04
C VAL A 1064 33.35 7.45 -6.14
N VAL A 1065 33.12 7.85 -7.39
CA VAL A 1065 33.78 7.31 -8.58
C VAL A 1065 34.53 8.44 -9.29
N ILE A 1066 35.84 8.32 -9.44
CA ILE A 1066 36.65 9.29 -10.19
C ILE A 1066 36.61 8.94 -11.68
N VAL A 1067 36.27 9.91 -12.54
CA VAL A 1067 36.05 9.71 -13.98
C VAL A 1067 37.00 10.58 -14.80
N ASN A 1068 37.85 9.99 -15.65
CA ASN A 1068 38.78 10.72 -16.53
C ASN A 1068 38.60 10.36 -18.02
N SER A 1069 39.08 11.26 -18.90
CA SER A 1069 39.08 11.14 -20.37
C SER A 1069 40.38 11.71 -20.96
N SER A 1070 40.53 11.70 -22.29
CA SER A 1070 41.66 12.37 -22.95
C SER A 1070 41.54 13.91 -23.03
N ILE A 1071 40.41 14.49 -22.62
CA ILE A 1071 40.20 15.93 -22.44
C ILE A 1071 40.47 16.33 -20.98
N TYR A 1072 39.93 15.55 -20.03
CA TYR A 1072 40.09 15.74 -18.59
C TYR A 1072 40.88 14.56 -17.99
N PRO A 1073 42.23 14.61 -18.04
CA PRO A 1073 43.09 13.48 -17.65
C PRO A 1073 43.17 13.29 -16.13
N ASP A 1074 43.12 14.37 -15.36
CA ASP A 1074 43.10 14.33 -13.88
C ASP A 1074 41.72 13.87 -13.35
N GLY A 1075 40.67 14.13 -14.14
CA GLY A 1075 39.31 13.62 -13.97
C GLY A 1075 38.34 14.56 -13.28
N ILE A 1076 37.13 14.07 -13.08
CA ILE A 1076 36.05 14.63 -12.26
C ILE A 1076 35.68 13.64 -11.15
N ALA A 1077 35.05 14.10 -10.09
CA ALA A 1077 34.29 13.22 -9.20
C ALA A 1077 32.94 12.83 -9.84
N LEU A 1078 32.36 11.76 -9.32
CA LEU A 1078 30.99 11.34 -9.54
C LEU A 1078 30.49 10.66 -8.27
N GLY A 1079 29.67 11.37 -7.50
CA GLY A 1079 29.05 10.81 -6.31
C GLY A 1079 27.82 9.97 -6.64
N LEU A 1080 27.68 8.84 -5.93
CA LEU A 1080 26.67 7.82 -6.13
C LEU A 1080 25.95 7.58 -4.80
N LEU A 1081 24.64 7.83 -4.71
CA LEU A 1081 23.89 7.57 -3.48
C LEU A 1081 23.52 6.09 -3.35
N GLU A 1082 23.53 5.56 -2.13
CA GLU A 1082 22.99 4.25 -1.84
C GLU A 1082 21.47 4.18 -2.16
N THR A 1083 21.04 3.10 -2.83
CA THR A 1083 19.66 2.94 -3.33
C THR A 1083 18.61 2.72 -2.22
N GLY A 1084 19.05 2.37 -1.02
CA GLY A 1084 18.30 2.18 0.22
C GLY A 1084 19.27 1.68 1.29
N GLU A 1085 18.92 1.72 2.58
CA GLU A 1085 19.80 1.23 3.65
C GLU A 1085 20.19 -0.25 3.45
N ASN A 1086 21.45 -0.60 3.69
CA ASN A 1086 21.98 -1.98 3.67
C ASN A 1086 21.79 -2.69 2.33
N THR A 1087 22.05 -2.00 1.21
CA THR A 1087 21.90 -2.54 -0.15
C THR A 1087 23.21 -2.97 -0.80
N GLY A 1088 24.35 -2.38 -0.45
CA GLY A 1088 25.60 -2.55 -1.20
C GLY A 1088 25.53 -2.01 -2.62
N ILE A 1089 24.58 -1.11 -2.94
CA ILE A 1089 24.30 -0.63 -4.30
C ILE A 1089 24.18 0.90 -4.28
N TYR A 1090 25.19 1.56 -4.83
CA TYR A 1090 25.29 3.01 -4.97
C TYR A 1090 25.04 3.41 -6.43
N SER A 1091 24.25 4.45 -6.69
CA SER A 1091 23.90 4.87 -8.05
C SER A 1091 23.87 6.38 -8.26
N GLY A 1092 24.22 6.82 -9.47
CA GLY A 1092 24.21 8.22 -9.90
C GLY A 1092 24.15 8.32 -11.43
N SER A 1093 24.43 9.51 -11.98
CA SER A 1093 24.30 9.82 -13.41
C SER A 1093 25.51 10.59 -13.92
N LEU A 1094 26.17 10.05 -14.95
CA LEU A 1094 27.31 10.65 -15.65
C LEU A 1094 26.86 11.14 -17.03
N ILE A 1095 27.01 12.42 -17.30
CA ILE A 1095 26.73 13.04 -18.59
C ILE A 1095 28.00 12.98 -19.45
N VAL A 1096 27.89 12.53 -20.71
CA VAL A 1096 29.03 12.52 -21.65
C VAL A 1096 28.78 13.53 -22.76
N TYR A 1097 29.66 14.53 -22.89
CA TYR A 1097 29.55 15.60 -23.89
C TYR A 1097 30.83 15.80 -24.69
N GLU A 1098 30.69 16.24 -25.94
CA GLU A 1098 31.84 16.62 -26.76
C GLU A 1098 32.47 17.93 -26.27
N SER A 1099 33.80 17.98 -26.26
CA SER A 1099 34.56 19.20 -26.00
C SER A 1099 34.44 20.17 -27.19
N ASP A 1100 34.10 21.43 -26.91
CA ASP A 1100 34.11 22.52 -27.90
C ASP A 1100 35.37 23.40 -27.83
N GLY A 1101 36.20 23.23 -26.79
CA GLY A 1101 37.42 23.99 -26.54
C GLY A 1101 37.22 25.26 -25.70
N THR A 1102 35.99 25.52 -25.24
CA THR A 1102 35.65 26.53 -24.23
C THR A 1102 35.18 25.90 -22.91
N ASP A 1103 35.21 24.57 -22.84
CA ASP A 1103 34.84 23.76 -21.68
C ASP A 1103 35.68 24.11 -20.44
N THR A 1104 35.10 23.98 -19.24
CA THR A 1104 35.80 24.26 -17.98
C THR A 1104 35.62 23.11 -17.00
N ILE A 1105 36.71 22.41 -16.70
CA ILE A 1105 36.70 21.15 -15.94
C ILE A 1105 35.96 21.27 -14.60
N ARG A 1106 36.08 22.40 -13.89
CA ARG A 1106 35.36 22.66 -12.63
C ARG A 1106 33.85 22.78 -12.82
N THR A 1107 33.40 23.48 -13.85
CA THR A 1107 31.96 23.61 -14.15
C THR A 1107 31.38 22.26 -14.59
N ASP A 1108 32.15 21.48 -15.33
CA ASP A 1108 31.73 20.17 -15.83
C ASP A 1108 31.73 19.10 -14.72
N ASP A 1109 32.74 19.07 -13.85
CA ASP A 1109 32.84 18.28 -12.60
C ASP A 1109 31.54 18.40 -11.79
N ILE A 1110 31.19 19.65 -11.46
CA ILE A 1110 29.97 20.01 -10.73
C ILE A 1110 28.67 19.55 -11.42
N HIS A 1111 28.62 19.58 -12.76
CA HIS A 1111 27.45 19.11 -13.52
C HIS A 1111 27.50 17.62 -13.86
N GLN A 1112 28.48 16.86 -13.35
CA GLN A 1112 28.68 15.44 -13.66
C GLN A 1112 28.94 15.16 -15.15
N ILE A 1113 29.58 16.12 -15.83
CA ILE A 1113 29.88 16.09 -17.26
C ILE A 1113 31.33 15.65 -17.47
N ILE A 1114 31.55 14.47 -18.08
CA ILE A 1114 32.85 14.14 -18.65
C ILE A 1114 32.93 14.59 -20.11
N ARG A 1115 33.87 15.51 -20.39
CA ARG A 1115 34.16 15.95 -21.77
C ARG A 1115 34.97 14.92 -22.52
N VAL A 1116 34.67 14.73 -23.80
CA VAL A 1116 35.33 13.78 -24.70
C VAL A 1116 35.64 14.39 -26.07
N ARG A 1117 36.65 13.84 -26.74
CA ARG A 1117 37.00 14.17 -28.13
C ARG A 1117 35.84 13.92 -29.11
N PRO A 1118 35.47 14.91 -29.96
CA PRO A 1118 34.56 14.68 -31.08
C PRO A 1118 35.00 13.55 -32.04
N GLU A 1119 36.30 13.33 -32.17
CA GLU A 1119 36.88 12.25 -32.98
C GLU A 1119 36.81 10.84 -32.34
N GLY A 1120 36.46 10.73 -31.06
CA GLY A 1120 36.46 9.48 -30.28
C GLY A 1120 37.44 9.50 -29.10
N ASP A 1121 37.05 8.87 -27.99
CA ASP A 1121 37.75 8.97 -26.70
C ASP A 1121 37.57 7.68 -25.86
N THR A 1122 38.25 7.59 -24.72
CA THR A 1122 38.07 6.53 -23.72
C THR A 1122 37.84 7.15 -22.35
N ILE A 1123 36.62 6.96 -21.83
CA ILE A 1123 36.24 7.37 -20.48
C ILE A 1123 36.65 6.24 -19.52
N ARG A 1124 37.27 6.57 -18.40
CA ARG A 1124 37.69 5.63 -17.35
C ARG A 1124 37.07 6.05 -16.02
N LEU A 1125 36.27 5.15 -15.45
CA LEU A 1125 35.66 5.26 -14.13
C LEU A 1125 36.48 4.44 -13.13
N MET A 1126 36.71 4.96 -11.93
CA MET A 1126 37.55 4.34 -10.89
C MET A 1126 36.89 4.50 -9.52
N ALA A 1127 36.82 3.46 -8.70
CA ALA A 1127 36.29 3.64 -7.34
C ALA A 1127 37.30 4.41 -6.48
N ASN A 1128 36.83 5.34 -5.65
CA ASN A 1128 37.73 6.15 -4.83
C ASN A 1128 38.44 5.30 -3.75
N THR A 1129 37.68 4.51 -2.99
CA THR A 1129 38.21 3.62 -1.94
C THR A 1129 39.08 2.46 -2.45
N ASP A 1130 38.92 2.03 -3.72
CA ASP A 1130 39.85 1.12 -4.41
C ASP A 1130 39.99 1.48 -5.90
N THR A 1131 40.95 2.35 -6.21
CA THR A 1131 41.26 2.77 -7.59
C THR A 1131 41.79 1.66 -8.50
N THR A 1132 41.93 0.42 -8.01
CA THR A 1132 42.17 -0.77 -8.85
C THR A 1132 40.88 -1.38 -9.40
N VAL A 1133 39.72 -1.07 -8.80
CA VAL A 1133 38.40 -1.32 -9.37
C VAL A 1133 38.09 -0.22 -10.39
N THR A 1134 38.11 -0.57 -11.67
CA THR A 1134 37.93 0.37 -12.78
C THR A 1134 37.00 -0.16 -13.84
N TYR A 1135 36.27 0.73 -14.50
CA TYR A 1135 35.40 0.45 -15.65
C TYR A 1135 35.74 1.44 -16.77
N PHE A 1136 35.48 1.06 -18.02
CA PHE A 1136 35.81 1.86 -19.20
C PHE A 1136 34.61 1.98 -20.13
N VAL A 1137 34.43 3.15 -20.73
CA VAL A 1137 33.41 3.41 -21.75
C VAL A 1137 34.06 4.05 -22.98
N THR A 1138 33.86 3.45 -24.15
CA THR A 1138 34.47 3.91 -25.41
C THR A 1138 33.54 4.88 -26.14
N TYR A 1139 34.01 6.10 -26.39
CA TYR A 1139 33.26 7.12 -27.11
C TYR A 1139 33.47 7.04 -28.63
N LYS A 1140 32.42 7.33 -29.42
CA LYS A 1140 32.31 7.09 -30.88
C LYS A 1140 32.40 5.61 -31.31
N ALA A 1141 32.27 4.67 -30.38
CA ALA A 1141 32.09 3.26 -30.69
C ALA A 1141 30.60 2.91 -30.89
N PRO A 1142 30.24 1.86 -31.65
CA PRO A 1142 28.86 1.40 -31.73
C PRO A 1142 28.35 1.03 -30.33
N THR A 1143 27.17 1.53 -29.94
CA THR A 1143 26.56 1.22 -28.64
C THR A 1143 26.24 -0.29 -28.59
N THR A 1144 26.96 -1.01 -27.75
CA THR A 1144 26.81 -2.46 -27.55
C THR A 1144 26.69 -2.78 -26.07
N GLY A 1145 25.94 -3.84 -25.74
CA GLY A 1145 26.02 -4.43 -24.40
C GLY A 1145 27.45 -4.94 -24.14
N ILE A 1146 27.89 -4.88 -22.87
CA ILE A 1146 29.28 -5.10 -22.40
C ILE A 1146 30.09 -6.04 -23.32
N SER A 1147 30.99 -5.48 -24.13
CA SER A 1147 31.83 -6.23 -25.07
C SER A 1147 32.87 -7.13 -24.36
N ASN A 1148 33.17 -6.86 -23.08
CA ASN A 1148 34.17 -7.55 -22.27
C ASN A 1148 33.58 -8.26 -21.02
N ILE A 1149 32.55 -9.10 -21.18
CA ILE A 1149 32.23 -10.12 -20.16
C ILE A 1149 33.20 -11.32 -20.35
N PRO A 1150 33.82 -11.86 -19.30
CA PRO A 1150 34.61 -13.09 -19.43
C PRO A 1150 33.73 -14.28 -19.79
N SER A 1151 34.19 -15.17 -20.66
CA SER A 1151 33.49 -16.43 -20.96
C SER A 1151 33.79 -17.56 -19.98
N VAL A 1152 34.74 -17.40 -19.06
CA VAL A 1152 35.18 -18.44 -18.12
C VAL A 1152 35.52 -17.87 -16.75
N PHE A 1153 35.33 -18.71 -15.71
CA PHE A 1153 35.94 -18.47 -14.41
C PHE A 1153 37.46 -18.62 -14.47
N ASN A 1154 38.19 -17.67 -13.88
CA ASN A 1154 39.65 -17.73 -13.83
C ASN A 1154 40.21 -17.02 -12.60
N ILE A 1155 41.39 -17.47 -12.17
CA ILE A 1155 42.27 -16.75 -11.26
C ILE A 1155 43.70 -16.91 -11.76
N SER A 1156 44.42 -15.81 -11.86
CA SER A 1156 45.81 -15.74 -12.32
C SER A 1156 46.61 -14.75 -11.48
N ALA A 1157 47.72 -15.23 -10.90
CA ALA A 1157 48.79 -14.39 -10.43
C ALA A 1157 49.82 -14.32 -11.58
N PRO A 1158 50.01 -13.17 -12.27
CA PRO A 1158 51.17 -13.01 -13.12
C PRO A 1158 52.46 -13.18 -12.29
N PHE A 1159 53.58 -13.53 -12.94
CA PHE A 1159 54.91 -13.49 -12.31
C PHE A 1159 55.21 -12.02 -11.99
N ASN A 1160 54.98 -11.59 -10.74
CA ASN A 1160 54.76 -10.19 -10.47
C ASN A 1160 55.41 -9.69 -9.16
N ILE A 1161 56.28 -8.69 -9.34
CA ILE A 1161 56.98 -7.92 -8.31
C ILE A 1161 55.97 -7.11 -7.46
N SER A 1162 54.79 -6.75 -8.00
CA SER A 1162 53.80 -5.90 -7.32
C SER A 1162 52.63 -6.63 -6.64
N GLY A 1163 52.67 -7.96 -6.45
CA GLY A 1163 51.66 -8.67 -5.65
C GLY A 1163 50.19 -8.62 -6.16
N ARG A 1164 49.98 -8.20 -7.41
CA ARG A 1164 48.67 -8.11 -8.06
C ARG A 1164 48.14 -9.49 -8.46
N LEU A 1165 46.88 -9.76 -8.13
CA LEU A 1165 46.13 -10.97 -8.44
C LEU A 1165 44.93 -10.60 -9.34
N ASN A 1166 44.74 -11.30 -10.46
CA ASN A 1166 43.61 -11.08 -11.36
C ASN A 1166 42.64 -12.26 -11.29
N TYR A 1167 41.34 -12.00 -11.40
CA TYR A 1167 40.31 -13.04 -11.50
C TYR A 1167 39.20 -12.66 -12.48
N GLN A 1168 38.40 -13.63 -12.90
CA GLN A 1168 37.42 -13.51 -13.98
C GLN A 1168 36.13 -14.22 -13.55
N ILE A 1169 35.00 -13.55 -13.73
CA ILE A 1169 33.66 -14.02 -13.38
C ILE A 1169 32.78 -13.95 -14.63
N PRO A 1170 32.28 -15.07 -15.18
CA PRO A 1170 31.41 -15.08 -16.36
C PRO A 1170 29.93 -14.88 -16.01
N VAL A 1171 29.52 -15.23 -14.78
CA VAL A 1171 28.13 -15.19 -14.31
C VAL A 1171 28.09 -14.75 -12.85
N LYS A 1172 27.03 -14.01 -12.46
CA LYS A 1172 26.85 -13.53 -11.08
C LYS A 1172 26.87 -14.71 -10.10
N THR A 1173 27.81 -14.74 -9.16
CA THR A 1173 27.97 -15.87 -8.23
C THR A 1173 28.61 -15.46 -6.91
N HIS A 1174 28.51 -16.30 -5.89
CA HIS A 1174 29.28 -16.12 -4.66
C HIS A 1174 30.73 -16.56 -4.89
N VAL A 1175 31.68 -15.68 -4.59
CA VAL A 1175 33.12 -15.89 -4.75
C VAL A 1175 33.81 -15.73 -3.40
N ARG A 1176 34.63 -16.71 -3.05
CA ARG A 1176 35.60 -16.62 -1.96
C ARG A 1176 37.00 -16.76 -2.53
N ILE A 1177 37.89 -15.82 -2.23
CA ILE A 1177 39.33 -15.96 -2.48
C ILE A 1177 40.04 -16.07 -1.14
N GLU A 1178 40.79 -17.15 -0.96
CA GLU A 1178 41.61 -17.41 0.22
C GLU A 1178 43.09 -17.37 -0.17
N VAL A 1179 43.94 -16.72 0.62
CA VAL A 1179 45.41 -16.79 0.48
C VAL A 1179 45.96 -17.77 1.50
N LEU A 1180 46.76 -18.71 1.02
CA LEU A 1180 47.41 -19.77 1.81
C LEU A 1180 48.93 -19.62 1.76
N ASP A 1181 49.62 -20.03 2.83
CA ASP A 1181 51.09 -20.16 2.84
C ASP A 1181 51.58 -21.50 2.24
N ILE A 1182 52.90 -21.72 2.22
CA ILE A 1182 53.50 -22.97 1.73
C ILE A 1182 53.15 -24.22 2.55
N MET A 1183 52.55 -24.06 3.74
CA MET A 1183 52.05 -25.15 4.59
C MET A 1183 50.53 -25.34 4.44
N GLY A 1184 49.86 -24.59 3.56
CA GLY A 1184 48.42 -24.63 3.35
C GLY A 1184 47.60 -23.90 4.42
N ARG A 1185 48.24 -23.15 5.33
CA ARG A 1185 47.55 -22.39 6.37
C ARG A 1185 46.95 -21.12 5.77
N LYS A 1186 45.73 -20.75 6.15
CA LYS A 1186 45.11 -19.48 5.73
C LYS A 1186 45.86 -18.29 6.32
N VAL A 1187 46.16 -17.33 5.44
CA VAL A 1187 46.85 -16.06 5.73
C VAL A 1187 45.88 -14.88 5.61
N SER A 1188 44.95 -14.94 4.66
CA SER A 1188 43.95 -13.89 4.40
C SER A 1188 42.75 -14.48 3.63
N ILE A 1189 41.60 -13.83 3.70
CA ILE A 1189 40.43 -14.08 2.84
C ILE A 1189 40.03 -12.73 2.21
N PRO A 1190 40.73 -12.26 1.17
CA PRO A 1190 40.51 -10.92 0.61
C PRO A 1190 39.21 -10.74 -0.18
N VAL A 1191 38.48 -11.82 -0.48
CA VAL A 1191 37.16 -11.76 -1.12
C VAL A 1191 36.29 -12.85 -0.50
N ASP A 1192 35.07 -12.51 -0.09
CA ASP A 1192 34.08 -13.46 0.42
C ASP A 1192 32.67 -12.84 0.26
N GLY A 1193 32.04 -13.03 -0.91
CA GLY A 1193 30.76 -12.38 -1.23
C GLY A 1193 30.30 -12.58 -2.67
N ILE A 1194 29.16 -11.99 -3.02
CA ILE A 1194 28.62 -12.06 -4.39
C ILE A 1194 29.41 -11.12 -5.31
N LYS A 1195 29.75 -11.63 -6.50
CA LYS A 1195 30.46 -10.91 -7.58
C LYS A 1195 29.63 -10.91 -8.85
N GLN A 1196 29.62 -9.79 -9.56
CA GLN A 1196 28.95 -9.62 -10.86
C GLN A 1196 29.78 -10.25 -12.00
N PRO A 1197 29.24 -10.44 -13.22
CA PRO A 1197 30.04 -10.79 -14.39
C PRO A 1197 31.07 -9.68 -14.69
N GLY A 1198 32.34 -10.04 -14.88
CA GLY A 1198 33.41 -9.08 -15.16
C GLY A 1198 34.84 -9.60 -14.96
N TYR A 1199 35.80 -8.83 -15.47
CA TYR A 1199 37.22 -8.98 -15.17
C TYR A 1199 37.56 -8.19 -13.90
N TYR A 1200 38.30 -8.82 -12.98
CA TYR A 1200 38.62 -8.28 -11.67
C TYR A 1200 40.12 -8.30 -11.39
N SER A 1201 40.55 -7.39 -10.54
CA SER A 1201 41.92 -7.28 -10.04
C SER A 1201 41.92 -7.02 -8.53
N LEU A 1202 43.00 -7.39 -7.87
CA LEU A 1202 43.18 -7.26 -6.42
C LEU A 1202 44.67 -7.04 -6.12
N HIS A 1203 44.99 -6.16 -5.18
CA HIS A 1203 46.36 -5.93 -4.73
C HIS A 1203 46.61 -6.53 -3.32
N LEU A 1204 47.50 -7.51 -3.20
CA LEU A 1204 47.73 -8.22 -1.94
C LEU A 1204 48.87 -7.62 -1.11
N LYS A 1205 48.52 -6.94 -0.01
CA LYS A 1205 49.45 -6.39 0.99
C LYS A 1205 50.11 -7.50 1.83
N LEU A 1206 51.03 -8.26 1.24
CA LEU A 1206 51.75 -9.39 1.85
C LEU A 1206 53.28 -9.16 1.87
N HIS A 1207 53.99 -10.02 2.61
CA HIS A 1207 55.46 -10.02 2.70
C HIS A 1207 56.09 -10.78 1.49
N SER A 1208 57.39 -10.60 1.25
CA SER A 1208 58.10 -11.37 0.20
C SER A 1208 58.09 -12.87 0.54
N GLY A 1209 57.67 -13.71 -0.40
CA GLY A 1209 57.43 -15.14 -0.15
C GLY A 1209 56.64 -15.86 -1.25
N ILE A 1210 56.41 -17.15 -1.03
CA ILE A 1210 55.58 -17.99 -1.92
C ILE A 1210 54.23 -18.24 -1.23
N TYR A 1211 53.15 -18.01 -1.96
CA TYR A 1211 51.78 -18.17 -1.49
C TYR A 1211 50.94 -18.93 -2.52
N PHE A 1212 49.77 -19.39 -2.10
CA PHE A 1212 48.76 -19.97 -2.98
C PHE A 1212 47.45 -19.20 -2.83
N ALA A 1213 46.97 -18.57 -3.90
CA ALA A 1213 45.67 -17.93 -3.92
C ALA A 1213 44.63 -18.93 -4.45
N ARG A 1214 43.64 -19.29 -3.63
CA ARG A 1214 42.56 -20.23 -3.94
C ARG A 1214 41.25 -19.48 -4.11
N MET A 1215 40.75 -19.47 -5.34
CA MET A 1215 39.38 -19.05 -5.66
C MET A 1215 38.42 -20.22 -5.48
N LEU A 1216 37.26 -19.95 -4.90
CA LEU A 1216 36.14 -20.85 -4.67
C LEU A 1216 34.84 -20.14 -5.09
N THR A 1217 34.02 -20.80 -5.90
CA THR A 1217 32.61 -20.46 -6.16
C THR A 1217 31.78 -21.74 -6.04
N ARG A 1218 30.48 -21.68 -6.31
CA ARG A 1218 29.62 -22.88 -6.36
C ARG A 1218 30.11 -23.92 -7.37
N GLU A 1219 30.66 -23.47 -8.50
CA GLU A 1219 30.98 -24.30 -9.67
C GLU A 1219 32.47 -24.29 -10.03
N TYR A 1220 33.25 -23.39 -9.44
CA TYR A 1220 34.67 -23.21 -9.77
C TYR A 1220 35.57 -23.26 -8.53
N SER A 1221 36.61 -24.06 -8.59
CA SER A 1221 37.71 -24.00 -7.63
C SER A 1221 39.05 -24.08 -8.37
N LYS A 1222 39.89 -23.05 -8.18
CA LYS A 1222 41.25 -23.03 -8.71
C LYS A 1222 42.19 -22.41 -7.69
N THR A 1223 43.29 -23.13 -7.44
CA THR A 1223 44.42 -22.62 -6.66
C THR A 1223 45.55 -22.25 -7.61
N THR A 1224 46.08 -21.04 -7.51
CA THR A 1224 47.24 -20.59 -8.29
C THR A 1224 48.40 -20.24 -7.37
N ARG A 1225 49.63 -20.56 -7.79
CA ARG A 1225 50.85 -20.21 -7.05
C ARG A 1225 51.22 -18.77 -7.35
N MET A 1226 51.42 -17.98 -6.31
CA MET A 1226 51.91 -16.62 -6.37
C MET A 1226 53.31 -16.57 -5.74
N VAL A 1227 54.19 -15.73 -6.30
CA VAL A 1227 55.50 -15.41 -5.73
C VAL A 1227 55.56 -13.89 -5.59
N ILE A 1228 55.70 -13.41 -4.36
CA ILE A 1228 55.82 -11.98 -4.07
C ILE A 1228 57.29 -11.68 -3.78
N LEU A 1229 57.81 -10.67 -4.46
CA LEU A 1229 59.16 -10.14 -4.31
C LEU A 1229 59.06 -8.62 -4.16
N ARG A 1230 59.03 -8.15 -2.91
CA ARG A 1230 59.56 -6.84 -2.53
C ARG A 1230 61.06 -6.97 -2.32
#